data_AF-A0A9N8H9U1-F1
#
_entry.id   AF-A0A9N8H9U1-F1
#
_cell.length_a   1.000
_cell.length_b   1.000
_cell.length_c   1.000
_cell.angle_alpha   90.00
_cell.angle_beta   90.00
_cell.angle_gamma   90.00
#
_symmetry.space_group_name_H-M   'P 1'
#
loop_
_entity.id
_entity.type
_entity.pdbx_description
1 polymer ?
#
loop_
_entity_poly.entity_id
_entity_poly.type
_entity_poly.pdbx_seq_one_letter_code
_entity_poly.pdbx_strand_id
1 'polypeptide(L)'
;MTQPISATNENNKETRTMTLYHMPVSLAFLLVSAAVGMGVSFLVGSTARTYLLHTHQQQQLLAIPPRQTQEEAPNFVRSLPPPVLGTSPVLPASTRYSSKRFKTEGTASESFLVRSTSSSADVTSRATKRDKQDETKRQRFSVDLAGRALNQLQDRLSTESSVVQLLKEIMKTSHSTILSYHCDQVSPRHMTCVGIATQGHIIIHTAPQQVSIDANGVSLDHASVETILGQPMIPTSELVVKKQTTADAKTERKELRVASALVHPAMLASSSKETETAVLVGGSVASLKQLLQHSTLKHLILLEMDQSWNVEGKDYPRVEIRNEKAADWFARAENRTVDMIFVETTPGTVEIAADMERVLKKDDSALVLKMSIQTAQNRAVKSQWLEALAAKDRFGFIKEYDEGEANFLMAFSDDHEMLGRWFASEAMVRLSIREKLLPPFDYVDATDIMSYHNPSRLAADAFCDNNPEDDACEGLLDPERALVPISSFEVKLSTVENAGRGIFVKHDIQEGSYVFIDTCVQNVYITDATIRVVDEFVDHAENMTIPLKTWNILMGYADGYGFTAEDFGYRAYDVDPGIASFVNHGCNGTANVGDAEYQYLTELSYTGFNITADQERYKIYNPAMDRSRRTVSCAGSLAMRDMEQGEEVFNNYMTFEAWDDVDEYAESLRAECAGQAIGQISEYEMSAKQPRQLLPVHASEERLQLLDSNLTESCRLCGVMQDIS
;
A
#
# COMPACT_ATOMS: atom_id res chain seq x y z
N MET A 1 36.88 59.20 25.65
CA MET A 1 37.73 58.65 24.58
C MET A 1 36.82 58.13 23.49
N THR A 2 37.23 58.35 22.24
CA THR A 2 36.65 57.91 20.95
C THR A 2 35.32 58.52 20.50
N GLN A 3 35.36 58.98 19.24
CA GLN A 3 34.53 59.96 18.54
C GLN A 3 33.34 59.32 17.79
N PRO A 4 32.36 60.12 17.32
CA PRO A 4 31.35 59.67 16.37
C PRO A 4 31.81 59.89 14.91
N ILE A 5 31.53 58.93 14.03
CA ILE A 5 31.66 59.09 12.58
C ILE A 5 30.29 59.46 12.02
N SER A 6 30.27 60.62 11.38
CA SER A 6 29.18 61.14 10.55
C SER A 6 29.25 60.51 9.15
N ALA A 7 28.11 60.06 8.62
CA ALA A 7 27.92 59.87 7.20
C ALA A 7 26.48 60.26 6.84
N THR A 8 26.37 61.42 6.20
CA THR A 8 25.19 61.94 5.52
C THR A 8 24.91 61.15 4.26
N ASN A 9 23.66 60.73 4.06
CA ASN A 9 23.14 60.50 2.71
C ASN A 9 21.67 60.95 2.66
N GLU A 10 21.46 62.11 2.04
CA GLU A 10 20.16 62.67 1.71
C GLU A 10 19.48 61.82 0.64
N ASN A 11 18.30 61.30 0.94
CA ASN A 11 17.31 60.97 -0.08
C ASN A 11 15.93 61.37 0.42
N ASN A 12 15.36 62.34 -0.27
CA ASN A 12 14.03 62.90 -0.08
C ASN A 12 12.96 61.80 0.05
N LYS A 13 12.41 61.65 1.25
CA LYS A 13 11.07 61.09 1.48
C LYS A 13 10.20 62.24 2.00
N GLU A 14 9.18 62.60 1.22
CA GLU A 14 8.09 63.46 1.67
C GLU A 14 7.44 62.85 2.92
N THR A 15 7.76 63.41 4.08
CA THR A 15 7.08 63.09 5.33
C THR A 15 5.69 63.74 5.29
N ARG A 16 4.70 63.03 4.75
CA ARG A 16 3.29 63.36 5.00
C ARG A 16 3.06 63.26 6.50
N THR A 17 2.89 64.41 7.14
CA THR A 17 2.40 64.52 8.52
C THR A 17 0.99 63.94 8.56
N MET A 18 0.87 62.68 8.97
CA MET A 18 -0.42 62.09 9.32
C MET A 18 -0.97 62.87 10.52
N THR A 19 -2.02 63.63 10.27
CA THR A 19 -2.84 64.22 11.33
C THR A 19 -3.53 63.06 12.05
N LEU A 20 -3.06 62.76 13.25
CA LEU A 20 -3.61 61.70 14.08
C LEU A 20 -4.99 62.14 14.61
N TYR A 21 -6.07 61.65 13.99
CA TYR A 21 -7.43 61.88 14.48
C TYR A 21 -7.69 60.94 15.66
N HIS A 22 -7.66 61.48 16.88
CA HIS A 22 -8.16 60.77 18.05
C HIS A 22 -9.70 60.83 18.09
N MET A 23 -10.36 59.74 17.71
CA MET A 23 -11.76 59.53 18.07
C MET A 23 -11.83 58.81 19.41
N PRO A 24 -12.36 59.43 20.48
CA PRO A 24 -12.63 58.72 21.72
C PRO A 24 -13.79 57.76 21.49
N VAL A 25 -13.49 56.46 21.39
CA VAL A 25 -14.49 55.40 21.39
C VAL A 25 -14.69 54.93 22.82
N SER A 26 -15.92 55.00 23.32
CA SER A 26 -16.22 54.50 24.67
C SER A 26 -16.06 52.98 24.72
N LEU A 27 -15.51 52.44 25.81
CA LEU A 27 -15.42 51.00 26.04
C LEU A 27 -16.80 50.32 25.93
N ALA A 28 -17.85 51.00 26.38
CA ALA A 28 -19.23 50.54 26.25
C ALA A 28 -19.64 50.32 24.77
N PHE A 29 -19.24 51.21 23.87
CA PHE A 29 -19.52 51.06 22.45
C PHE A 29 -18.81 49.84 21.84
N LEU A 30 -17.56 49.58 22.24
CA LEU A 30 -16.82 48.39 21.79
C LEU A 30 -17.47 47.10 22.29
N LEU A 31 -17.84 47.04 23.59
CA LEU A 31 -18.47 45.86 24.18
C LEU A 31 -19.85 45.59 23.57
N VAL A 32 -20.67 46.63 23.34
CA VAL A 32 -21.98 46.49 22.68
C VAL A 32 -21.81 46.05 21.23
N SER A 33 -20.87 46.63 20.49
CA SER A 33 -20.62 46.26 19.09
C SER A 33 -20.13 44.80 18.98
N ALA A 34 -19.27 44.36 19.90
CA ALA A 34 -18.82 42.98 19.96
C ALA A 34 -19.96 42.02 20.31
N ALA A 35 -20.78 42.35 21.32
CA ALA A 35 -21.93 41.53 21.70
C ALA A 35 -22.98 41.42 20.58
N VAL A 36 -23.27 42.52 19.89
CA VAL A 36 -24.17 42.54 18.73
C VAL A 36 -23.56 41.74 17.57
N GLY A 37 -22.28 41.91 17.29
CA GLY A 37 -21.57 41.15 16.25
C GLY A 37 -21.61 39.65 16.51
N MET A 38 -21.31 39.21 17.74
CA MET A 38 -21.41 37.80 18.14
C MET A 38 -22.85 37.27 18.04
N GLY A 39 -23.84 38.05 18.48
CA GLY A 39 -25.25 37.66 18.39
C GLY A 39 -25.74 37.50 16.95
N VAL A 40 -25.36 38.41 16.05
CA VAL A 40 -25.71 38.34 14.62
C VAL A 40 -25.03 37.14 13.97
N SER A 41 -23.73 36.93 14.22
CA SER A 41 -22.98 35.78 13.67
C SER A 41 -23.58 34.45 14.14
N PHE A 42 -23.95 34.33 15.42
CA PHE A 42 -24.62 33.14 15.96
C PHE A 42 -25.98 32.91 15.29
N LEU A 43 -26.79 33.96 15.12
CA LEU A 43 -28.09 33.84 14.48
C LEU A 43 -27.95 33.37 13.02
N VAL A 44 -27.02 33.96 12.25
CA VAL A 44 -26.75 33.57 10.87
C VAL A 44 -26.29 32.10 10.79
N GLY A 45 -25.34 31.69 11.66
CA GLY A 45 -24.86 30.31 11.71
C GLY A 45 -25.95 29.31 12.08
N SER A 46 -26.77 29.61 13.09
CA SER A 46 -27.89 28.76 13.52
C SER A 46 -28.95 28.60 12.42
N THR A 47 -29.27 29.69 11.73
CA THR A 47 -30.27 29.69 10.64
C THR A 47 -29.74 28.91 9.43
N ALA A 48 -28.47 29.09 9.06
CA ALA A 48 -27.81 28.35 7.98
C ALA A 48 -27.77 26.84 8.28
N ARG A 49 -27.39 26.45 9.50
CA ARG A 49 -27.40 25.04 9.93
C ARG A 49 -28.80 24.42 9.83
N THR A 50 -29.82 25.12 10.31
CA THR A 50 -31.22 24.66 10.25
C THR A 50 -31.69 24.50 8.80
N TYR A 51 -31.34 25.47 7.93
CA TYR A 51 -31.67 25.41 6.51
C TYR A 51 -31.00 24.24 5.80
N LEU A 52 -29.71 24.00 6.06
CA LEU A 52 -28.96 22.88 5.48
C LEU A 52 -29.55 21.53 5.91
N LEU A 53 -29.87 21.35 7.20
CA LEU A 53 -30.49 20.13 7.72
C LEU A 53 -31.85 19.87 7.09
N HIS A 54 -32.69 20.90 6.96
CA HIS A 54 -34.00 20.78 6.33
C HIS A 54 -33.90 20.45 4.83
N THR A 55 -32.96 21.08 4.13
CA THR A 55 -32.72 20.82 2.69
C THR A 55 -32.21 19.40 2.46
N HIS A 56 -31.31 18.92 3.31
CA HIS A 56 -30.79 17.55 3.26
C HIS A 56 -31.88 16.51 3.56
N GLN A 57 -32.73 16.74 4.56
CA GLN A 57 -33.89 15.86 4.83
C GLN A 57 -34.88 15.82 3.65
N GLN A 58 -35.16 16.96 3.01
CA GLN A 58 -36.01 16.97 1.82
C GLN A 58 -35.39 16.22 0.64
N GLN A 59 -34.08 16.35 0.43
CA GLN A 59 -33.37 15.60 -0.62
C GLN A 59 -33.40 14.10 -0.33
N GLN A 60 -33.24 13.67 0.91
CA GLN A 60 -33.37 12.27 1.29
C GLN A 60 -34.78 11.73 1.07
N LEU A 61 -35.82 12.51 1.37
CA LEU A 61 -37.21 12.09 1.12
C LEU A 61 -37.53 12.01 -0.38
N LEU A 62 -36.92 12.85 -1.21
CA LEU A 62 -37.09 12.83 -2.67
C LEU A 62 -36.22 11.77 -3.37
N ALA A 63 -35.11 11.35 -2.75
CA ALA A 63 -34.21 10.33 -3.27
C ALA A 63 -34.66 8.89 -2.98
N ILE A 64 -35.75 8.69 -2.23
CA ILE A 64 -36.37 7.37 -2.06
C ILE A 64 -37.20 7.08 -3.32
N PRO A 65 -36.75 6.20 -4.25
CA PRO A 65 -37.59 5.78 -5.36
C PRO A 65 -38.87 5.11 -4.82
N PRO A 66 -40.01 5.23 -5.52
CA PRO A 66 -41.25 4.59 -5.09
C PRO A 66 -41.00 3.09 -4.90
N ARG A 67 -41.19 2.67 -3.65
CA ARG A 67 -41.01 1.30 -3.15
C ARG A 67 -41.90 0.37 -3.97
N GLN A 68 -41.36 -0.25 -5.01
CA GLN A 68 -41.96 -1.45 -5.58
C GLN A 68 -41.97 -2.48 -4.46
N THR A 69 -43.17 -2.93 -4.10
CA THR A 69 -43.42 -4.03 -3.19
C THR A 69 -42.71 -5.28 -3.72
N GLN A 70 -41.46 -5.49 -3.33
CA GLN A 70 -40.80 -6.79 -3.39
C GLN A 70 -41.38 -7.63 -2.26
N GLU A 71 -42.19 -8.62 -2.64
CA GLU A 71 -42.47 -9.79 -1.81
C GLU A 71 -41.14 -10.38 -1.32
N GLU A 72 -41.09 -10.73 -0.04
CA GLU A 72 -39.96 -11.33 0.64
C GLU A 72 -39.52 -12.63 -0.08
N ALA A 73 -38.48 -12.54 -0.90
CA ALA A 73 -37.80 -13.72 -1.39
C ALA A 73 -36.93 -14.30 -0.26
N PRO A 74 -36.98 -15.62 -0.02
CA PRO A 74 -36.27 -16.27 1.08
C PRO A 74 -34.76 -16.14 0.90
N ASN A 75 -34.04 -15.96 2.01
CA ASN A 75 -32.58 -15.93 2.12
C ASN A 75 -31.94 -17.13 1.40
N PHE A 76 -31.58 -16.94 0.14
CA PHE A 76 -30.86 -17.93 -0.66
C PHE A 76 -29.37 -17.78 -0.38
N VAL A 77 -28.83 -18.70 0.43
CA VAL A 77 -27.39 -18.94 0.50
C VAL A 77 -26.94 -19.37 -0.90
N ARG A 78 -26.24 -18.51 -1.64
CA ARG A 78 -25.67 -18.85 -2.95
C ARG A 78 -24.54 -19.87 -2.74
N SER A 79 -24.88 -21.16 -2.75
CA SER A 79 -23.90 -22.24 -2.91
C SER A 79 -23.35 -22.20 -4.34
N LEU A 80 -22.04 -22.44 -4.51
CA LEU A 80 -21.50 -22.66 -5.85
C LEU A 80 -22.26 -23.81 -6.53
N PRO A 81 -22.53 -23.69 -7.84
CA PRO A 81 -23.16 -24.76 -8.58
C PRO A 81 -22.23 -25.99 -8.62
N PRO A 82 -22.81 -27.21 -8.66
CA PRO A 82 -22.02 -28.43 -8.77
C PRO A 82 -21.17 -28.42 -10.06
N PRO A 83 -19.98 -29.06 -10.03
CA PRO A 83 -19.12 -29.15 -11.21
C PRO A 83 -19.87 -29.79 -12.38
N VAL A 84 -19.70 -29.23 -13.57
CA VAL A 84 -20.28 -29.78 -14.80
C VAL A 84 -19.25 -30.72 -15.41
N LEU A 85 -19.49 -32.02 -15.27
CA LEU A 85 -18.61 -33.06 -15.76
C LEU A 85 -18.64 -33.11 -17.29
N GLY A 86 -17.46 -32.94 -17.91
CA GLY A 86 -17.28 -33.20 -19.35
C GLY A 86 -17.27 -34.71 -19.65
N THR A 87 -17.26 -35.08 -20.94
CA THR A 87 -17.22 -36.48 -21.38
C THR A 87 -15.85 -37.16 -21.22
N SER A 88 -14.86 -36.47 -20.63
CA SER A 88 -13.52 -37.03 -20.40
C SER A 88 -13.55 -38.01 -19.22
N PRO A 89 -13.03 -39.26 -19.36
CA PRO A 89 -13.13 -40.26 -18.33
C PRO A 89 -12.04 -40.06 -17.26
N VAL A 90 -12.46 -40.23 -16.01
CA VAL A 90 -11.65 -40.33 -14.77
C VAL A 90 -11.29 -38.99 -14.09
N LEU A 91 -12.22 -38.52 -13.25
CA LEU A 91 -11.84 -37.82 -12.02
C LEU A 91 -11.39 -38.87 -10.98
N PRO A 92 -10.27 -38.69 -10.28
CA PRO A 92 -9.89 -39.57 -9.17
C PRO A 92 -11.01 -39.58 -8.12
N ALA A 93 -11.42 -40.77 -7.68
CA ALA A 93 -12.51 -40.94 -6.71
C ALA A 93 -12.25 -40.26 -5.33
N SER A 94 -11.04 -39.76 -5.11
CA SER A 94 -10.59 -39.10 -3.88
C SER A 94 -10.60 -37.57 -3.93
N THR A 95 -10.98 -36.92 -5.05
CA THR A 95 -10.94 -35.46 -5.13
C THR A 95 -12.15 -34.83 -4.42
N ARG A 96 -11.96 -34.39 -3.16
CA ARG A 96 -12.89 -33.51 -2.45
C ARG A 96 -12.57 -32.06 -2.79
N TYR A 97 -13.52 -31.37 -3.41
CA TYR A 97 -13.43 -29.94 -3.66
C TYR A 97 -14.10 -29.18 -2.51
N SER A 98 -13.36 -28.34 -1.80
CA SER A 98 -13.89 -27.36 -0.85
C SER A 98 -13.84 -25.97 -1.48
N SER A 99 -14.95 -25.23 -1.44
CA SER A 99 -15.01 -23.86 -1.95
C SER A 99 -14.16 -22.92 -1.08
N LYS A 100 -13.01 -22.45 -1.59
CA LYS A 100 -12.46 -21.17 -1.14
C LYS A 100 -13.26 -20.05 -1.81
N ARG A 101 -13.66 -19.03 -1.05
CA ARG A 101 -14.21 -17.79 -1.62
C ARG A 101 -13.15 -17.18 -2.53
N PHE A 102 -13.32 -17.31 -3.84
CA PHE A 102 -12.58 -16.51 -4.80
C PHE A 102 -13.15 -15.09 -4.73
N LYS A 103 -12.47 -14.22 -3.99
CA LYS A 103 -12.51 -12.79 -4.28
C LYS A 103 -11.51 -12.58 -5.42
N THR A 104 -11.95 -11.97 -6.51
CA THR A 104 -11.11 -11.53 -7.63
C THR A 104 -10.28 -10.28 -7.30
N GLU A 105 -10.46 -9.72 -6.10
CA GLU A 105 -9.58 -8.71 -5.52
C GLU A 105 -8.39 -9.43 -4.87
N GLY A 106 -7.34 -9.65 -5.66
CA GLY A 106 -6.11 -10.32 -5.25
C GLY A 106 -5.60 -11.29 -6.31
N THR A 107 -4.34 -11.10 -6.71
CA THR A 107 -3.60 -12.06 -7.52
C THR A 107 -3.68 -13.46 -6.88
N ALA A 108 -4.17 -14.43 -7.65
CA ALA A 108 -3.94 -15.83 -7.33
C ALA A 108 -2.41 -15.99 -7.22
N SER A 109 -1.90 -16.34 -6.04
CA SER A 109 -0.50 -16.74 -5.92
C SER A 109 -0.28 -17.88 -6.90
N GLU A 110 0.87 -17.86 -7.57
CA GLU A 110 1.35 -19.05 -8.24
C GLU A 110 1.28 -20.23 -7.26
N SER A 111 0.75 -21.33 -7.76
CA SER A 111 0.35 -22.50 -7.01
C SER A 111 1.51 -23.12 -6.24
N PHE A 112 1.42 -23.19 -4.92
CA PHE A 112 2.09 -24.25 -4.15
C PHE A 112 1.31 -25.55 -4.32
N LEU A 113 1.49 -26.19 -5.47
CA LEU A 113 1.25 -27.63 -5.62
C LEU A 113 2.60 -28.32 -5.66
N VAL A 114 3.10 -28.69 -4.49
CA VAL A 114 4.23 -29.60 -4.36
C VAL A 114 3.81 -30.95 -4.94
N ARG A 115 4.28 -31.28 -6.14
CA ARG A 115 4.27 -32.66 -6.62
C ARG A 115 5.39 -33.39 -5.92
N SER A 116 5.05 -34.35 -5.06
CA SER A 116 6.01 -35.31 -4.53
C SER A 116 6.59 -36.12 -5.68
N THR A 117 7.79 -35.78 -6.14
CA THR A 117 8.58 -36.68 -6.99
C THR A 117 9.36 -37.60 -6.07
N SER A 118 8.92 -38.85 -6.00
CA SER A 118 9.68 -39.94 -5.41
C SER A 118 11.05 -40.06 -6.08
N SER A 119 12.07 -40.18 -5.25
CA SER A 119 13.49 -40.41 -5.53
C SER A 119 13.84 -41.27 -6.76
N SER A 120 14.82 -40.82 -7.55
CA SER A 120 16.03 -41.60 -7.88
C SER A 120 17.07 -40.71 -8.58
N ALA A 121 18.33 -41.01 -8.31
CA ALA A 121 19.54 -40.24 -8.56
C ALA A 121 19.89 -39.92 -10.04
N ASP A 122 20.86 -39.01 -10.17
CA ASP A 122 21.72 -38.70 -11.31
C ASP A 122 21.11 -38.03 -12.55
N VAL A 123 21.19 -36.69 -12.62
CA VAL A 123 21.43 -35.98 -13.89
C VAL A 123 22.30 -34.73 -13.65
N THR A 124 23.53 -34.80 -14.17
CA THR A 124 24.46 -33.68 -14.35
C THR A 124 24.04 -32.78 -15.54
N SER A 125 24.18 -31.47 -15.33
CA SER A 125 24.38 -30.38 -16.31
C SER A 125 23.77 -30.48 -17.71
N ARG A 126 22.63 -29.78 -17.93
CA ARG A 126 22.35 -29.07 -19.20
C ARG A 126 21.18 -28.07 -19.06
N ALA A 127 21.51 -26.82 -18.76
CA ALA A 127 20.58 -25.70 -18.96
C ALA A 127 20.42 -25.47 -20.47
N THR A 128 19.28 -25.88 -21.03
CA THR A 128 18.89 -25.56 -22.41
C THR A 128 17.52 -24.91 -22.41
N LYS A 129 17.46 -23.70 -23.00
CA LYS A 129 16.32 -23.09 -23.70
C LYS A 129 14.97 -23.79 -23.48
N ARG A 130 14.32 -23.53 -22.35
CA ARG A 130 12.86 -23.64 -22.21
C ARG A 130 12.31 -22.21 -22.11
N ASP A 131 11.05 -22.06 -22.48
CA ASP A 131 10.22 -20.83 -22.36
C ASP A 131 10.03 -19.93 -23.58
N LYS A 132 9.97 -20.52 -24.78
CA LYS A 132 9.21 -19.90 -25.89
C LYS A 132 8.10 -20.77 -26.48
N GLN A 133 7.86 -21.96 -25.92
CA GLN A 133 6.92 -22.92 -26.51
C GLN A 133 5.51 -22.89 -25.89
N ASP A 134 5.33 -22.31 -24.69
CA ASP A 134 4.02 -22.32 -24.01
C ASP A 134 3.08 -21.16 -24.38
N GLU A 135 3.55 -20.10 -25.04
CA GLU A 135 2.65 -19.07 -25.61
C GLU A 135 1.77 -19.61 -26.76
N THR A 136 2.05 -20.81 -27.29
CA THR A 136 1.37 -21.37 -28.46
C THR A 136 -0.06 -21.88 -28.21
N LYS A 137 -0.59 -21.79 -26.98
CA LYS A 137 -1.91 -22.34 -26.63
C LYS A 137 -2.99 -21.32 -26.26
N ARG A 138 -2.70 -20.02 -26.32
CA ARG A 138 -3.73 -19.00 -26.09
C ARG A 138 -4.54 -18.76 -27.36
N GLN A 139 -5.85 -18.99 -27.29
CA GLN A 139 -6.78 -18.76 -28.39
C GLN A 139 -7.75 -17.64 -28.02
N ARG A 140 -7.83 -16.60 -28.87
CA ARG A 140 -8.74 -15.47 -28.65
C ARG A 140 -9.72 -15.35 -29.80
N PHE A 141 -11.00 -15.40 -29.47
CA PHE A 141 -12.10 -15.24 -30.40
C PHE A 141 -12.84 -13.95 -30.06
N SER A 142 -13.18 -13.16 -31.07
CA SER A 142 -14.04 -12.00 -30.89
C SER A 142 -15.06 -11.94 -32.01
N VAL A 143 -16.31 -11.67 -31.63
CA VAL A 143 -17.43 -11.51 -32.56
C VAL A 143 -17.97 -10.10 -32.40
N ASP A 144 -17.89 -9.33 -33.49
CA ASP A 144 -18.59 -8.06 -33.61
C ASP A 144 -20.04 -8.36 -34.00
N LEU A 145 -20.97 -7.94 -33.16
CA LEU A 145 -22.38 -8.25 -33.29
C LEU A 145 -23.07 -7.13 -34.08
N ALA A 146 -22.95 -7.16 -35.41
CA ALA A 146 -23.67 -6.24 -36.28
C ALA A 146 -24.99 -6.87 -36.82
N GLY A 147 -26.09 -6.11 -36.78
CA GLY A 147 -27.34 -6.45 -37.46
C GLY A 147 -28.37 -7.26 -36.64
N ARG A 148 -29.30 -7.97 -37.31
CA ARG A 148 -30.45 -8.66 -36.67
C ARG A 148 -30.05 -9.77 -35.68
N ALA A 149 -28.82 -10.28 -35.76
CA ALA A 149 -28.27 -11.28 -34.84
C ALA A 149 -27.93 -10.69 -33.46
N LEU A 150 -27.66 -9.38 -33.38
CA LEU A 150 -27.31 -8.68 -32.15
C LEU A 150 -28.41 -8.82 -31.09
N ASN A 151 -29.66 -8.57 -31.45
CA ASN A 151 -30.77 -8.61 -30.48
C ASN A 151 -30.98 -10.01 -29.89
N GLN A 152 -30.85 -11.07 -30.71
CA GLN A 152 -31.01 -12.45 -30.23
C GLN A 152 -29.85 -12.88 -29.32
N LEU A 153 -28.61 -12.50 -29.67
CA LEU A 153 -27.45 -12.86 -28.85
C LEU A 153 -27.38 -12.00 -27.58
N GLN A 154 -27.76 -10.72 -27.67
CA GLN A 154 -27.77 -9.80 -26.54
C GLN A 154 -28.83 -10.18 -25.51
N ASP A 155 -30.00 -10.65 -25.93
CA ASP A 155 -30.98 -11.24 -25.01
C ASP A 155 -30.39 -12.51 -24.34
N ARG A 156 -29.65 -13.34 -25.09
CA ARG A 156 -28.92 -14.52 -24.56
C ARG A 156 -27.69 -14.18 -23.72
N LEU A 157 -27.23 -12.93 -23.66
CA LEU A 157 -26.00 -12.56 -22.94
C LEU A 157 -26.21 -11.45 -21.92
N SER A 158 -27.45 -11.00 -21.75
CA SER A 158 -27.84 -9.94 -20.81
C SER A 158 -27.91 -10.39 -19.35
N THR A 159 -27.85 -11.70 -19.08
CA THR A 159 -28.03 -12.27 -17.74
C THR A 159 -26.94 -13.26 -17.38
N GLU A 160 -26.54 -13.29 -16.11
CA GLU A 160 -25.53 -14.20 -15.55
C GLU A 160 -25.78 -15.64 -15.96
N SER A 161 -27.02 -16.11 -15.79
CA SER A 161 -27.40 -17.48 -16.13
C SER A 161 -27.15 -17.84 -17.59
N SER A 162 -27.27 -16.87 -18.50
CA SER A 162 -27.14 -17.12 -19.93
C SER A 162 -25.68 -17.10 -20.39
N VAL A 163 -24.82 -16.25 -19.80
CA VAL A 163 -23.37 -16.32 -20.04
C VAL A 163 -22.76 -17.57 -19.42
N VAL A 164 -23.25 -18.01 -18.25
CA VAL A 164 -22.90 -19.30 -17.66
C VAL A 164 -23.30 -20.46 -18.56
N GLN A 165 -24.48 -20.40 -19.17
CA GLN A 165 -24.93 -21.43 -20.10
C GLN A 165 -24.02 -21.49 -21.34
N LEU A 166 -23.63 -20.33 -21.87
CA LEU A 166 -22.63 -20.23 -22.94
C LEU A 166 -21.29 -20.86 -22.53
N LEU A 167 -20.79 -20.54 -21.33
CA LEU A 167 -19.56 -21.12 -20.79
C LEU A 167 -19.65 -22.65 -20.69
N LYS A 168 -20.78 -23.20 -20.23
CA LYS A 168 -21.03 -24.64 -20.19
C LYS A 168 -21.07 -25.28 -21.58
N GLU A 169 -21.67 -24.62 -22.56
CA GLU A 169 -21.71 -25.09 -23.96
C GLU A 169 -20.31 -25.14 -24.58
N ILE A 170 -19.49 -24.10 -24.33
CA ILE A 170 -18.08 -24.06 -24.73
C ILE A 170 -17.31 -25.23 -24.09
N MET A 171 -17.51 -25.49 -22.79
CA MET A 171 -16.84 -26.60 -22.06
C MET A 171 -17.25 -27.98 -22.53
N LYS A 172 -18.54 -28.16 -22.79
CA LYS A 172 -19.03 -29.41 -23.37
C LYS A 172 -18.36 -29.69 -24.71
N THR A 173 -18.13 -28.66 -25.51
CA THR A 173 -17.60 -28.81 -26.87
C THR A 173 -16.07 -28.93 -26.89
N SER A 174 -15.38 -28.30 -25.94
CA SER A 174 -13.93 -28.48 -25.76
C SER A 174 -13.55 -29.80 -25.08
N HIS A 175 -14.54 -30.61 -24.67
CA HIS A 175 -14.38 -31.80 -23.85
C HIS A 175 -13.63 -31.55 -22.51
N SER A 176 -13.62 -30.31 -22.03
CA SER A 176 -12.99 -29.96 -20.75
C SER A 176 -14.02 -29.99 -19.62
N THR A 177 -13.58 -30.33 -18.40
CA THR A 177 -14.47 -30.30 -17.22
C THR A 177 -14.31 -28.96 -16.52
N ILE A 178 -15.43 -28.26 -16.25
CA ILE A 178 -15.42 -27.02 -15.50
C ILE A 178 -15.36 -27.35 -14.00
N LEU A 179 -14.34 -26.83 -13.32
CA LEU A 179 -14.14 -27.03 -11.89
C LEU A 179 -14.90 -25.98 -11.09
N SER A 180 -14.86 -24.73 -11.57
CA SER A 180 -15.57 -23.59 -10.99
C SER A 180 -15.75 -22.50 -12.04
N TYR A 181 -16.67 -21.57 -11.78
CA TYR A 181 -16.75 -20.32 -12.52
C TYR A 181 -17.18 -19.17 -11.61
N HIS A 182 -16.87 -17.96 -12.03
CA HIS A 182 -17.29 -16.72 -11.39
C HIS A 182 -17.71 -15.72 -12.46
N CYS A 183 -18.81 -15.02 -12.25
CA CYS A 183 -19.31 -13.99 -13.16
C CYS A 183 -19.47 -12.69 -12.39
N ASP A 184 -19.02 -11.59 -13.00
CA ASP A 184 -19.16 -10.26 -12.45
C ASP A 184 -19.82 -9.32 -13.46
N GLN A 185 -20.73 -8.49 -12.97
CA GLN A 185 -21.48 -7.52 -13.77
C GLN A 185 -20.77 -6.17 -13.72
N VAL A 186 -19.90 -5.93 -14.70
CA VAL A 186 -19.11 -4.70 -14.80
C VAL A 186 -19.99 -3.48 -15.11
N SER A 187 -21.09 -3.66 -15.85
CA SER A 187 -22.10 -2.61 -16.07
C SER A 187 -23.48 -3.22 -16.38
N PRO A 188 -24.58 -2.45 -16.43
CA PRO A 188 -25.92 -2.98 -16.74
C PRO A 188 -26.01 -3.81 -18.03
N ARG A 189 -25.03 -3.67 -18.94
CA ARG A 189 -24.93 -4.44 -20.19
C ARG A 189 -23.53 -5.01 -20.45
N HIS A 190 -22.65 -5.01 -19.44
CA HIS A 190 -21.36 -5.69 -19.51
C HIS A 190 -21.24 -6.71 -18.40
N MET A 191 -20.82 -7.90 -18.79
CA MET A 191 -20.58 -8.99 -17.86
C MET A 191 -19.36 -9.77 -18.28
N THR A 192 -18.54 -10.11 -17.29
CA THR A 192 -17.33 -10.90 -17.45
C THR A 192 -17.51 -12.19 -16.66
N CYS A 193 -17.36 -13.33 -17.32
CA CYS A 193 -17.38 -14.63 -16.66
C CYS A 193 -16.05 -15.35 -16.85
N VAL A 194 -15.47 -15.85 -15.76
CA VAL A 194 -14.24 -16.65 -15.75
C VAL A 194 -14.59 -18.08 -15.35
N GLY A 195 -14.26 -19.05 -16.21
CA GLY A 195 -14.37 -20.47 -15.93
C GLY A 195 -13.00 -21.12 -15.77
N ILE A 196 -12.80 -21.89 -14.70
CA ILE A 196 -11.63 -22.72 -14.49
C ILE A 196 -11.95 -24.14 -14.95
N ALA A 197 -11.15 -24.68 -15.86
CA ALA A 197 -11.30 -26.02 -16.40
C ALA A 197 -10.09 -26.89 -16.06
N THR A 198 -10.23 -28.21 -16.21
CA THR A 198 -9.15 -29.18 -15.96
C THR A 198 -7.87 -28.97 -16.78
N GLN A 199 -7.96 -28.24 -17.90
CA GLN A 199 -6.85 -28.00 -18.82
C GLN A 199 -6.40 -26.53 -18.89
N GLY A 200 -7.11 -25.61 -18.22
CA GLY A 200 -6.87 -24.18 -18.38
C GLY A 200 -7.99 -23.29 -17.85
N HIS A 201 -8.11 -22.08 -18.36
CA HIS A 201 -9.19 -21.15 -18.02
C HIS A 201 -9.78 -20.48 -19.26
N ILE A 202 -11.05 -20.09 -19.17
CA ILE A 202 -11.76 -19.33 -20.20
C ILE A 202 -12.39 -18.10 -19.59
N ILE A 203 -12.24 -16.98 -20.30
CA ILE A 203 -12.83 -15.70 -19.94
C ILE A 203 -13.78 -15.27 -21.06
N ILE A 204 -15.02 -14.97 -20.71
CA ILE A 204 -16.03 -14.44 -21.62
C ILE A 204 -16.35 -13.01 -21.20
N HIS A 205 -16.05 -12.05 -22.05
CA HIS A 205 -16.51 -10.66 -21.89
C HIS A 205 -17.67 -10.40 -22.85
N THR A 206 -18.76 -9.88 -22.31
CA THR A 206 -19.94 -9.46 -23.08
C THR A 206 -20.06 -7.94 -22.99
N ALA A 207 -20.23 -7.30 -24.15
CA ALA A 207 -20.41 -5.89 -24.35
C ALA A 207 -21.63 -5.63 -25.24
N PRO A 208 -22.23 -4.43 -25.23
CA PRO A 208 -23.43 -4.14 -26.01
C PRO A 208 -23.36 -4.42 -27.51
N GLN A 209 -22.15 -4.55 -28.08
CA GLN A 209 -21.92 -4.83 -29.50
C GLN A 209 -20.84 -5.88 -29.73
N GLN A 210 -20.24 -6.44 -28.68
CA GLN A 210 -19.08 -7.30 -28.82
C GLN A 210 -19.11 -8.42 -27.80
N VAL A 211 -18.73 -9.63 -28.24
CA VAL A 211 -18.41 -10.73 -27.34
C VAL A 211 -16.98 -11.14 -27.61
N SER A 212 -16.19 -11.29 -26.55
CA SER A 212 -14.85 -11.85 -26.65
C SER A 212 -14.70 -13.06 -25.73
N ILE A 213 -14.06 -14.10 -26.26
CA ILE A 213 -13.76 -15.35 -25.55
C ILE A 213 -12.24 -15.51 -25.60
N ASP A 214 -11.61 -15.54 -24.44
CA ASP A 214 -10.18 -15.80 -24.28
C ASP A 214 -10.00 -17.16 -23.61
N ALA A 215 -9.38 -18.10 -24.32
CA ALA A 215 -9.13 -19.45 -23.84
C ALA A 215 -7.62 -19.67 -23.69
N ASN A 216 -7.19 -20.01 -22.48
CA ASN A 216 -5.80 -20.32 -22.19
C ASN A 216 -5.70 -21.77 -21.68
N GLY A 217 -5.01 -22.62 -22.44
CA GLY A 217 -4.88 -24.05 -22.12
C GLY A 217 -6.08 -24.91 -22.52
N VAL A 218 -7.20 -24.30 -22.91
CA VAL A 218 -8.37 -25.00 -23.47
C VAL A 218 -8.38 -24.89 -24.98
N SER A 219 -8.41 -26.02 -25.68
CA SER A 219 -8.50 -26.06 -27.15
C SER A 219 -9.95 -25.87 -27.58
N LEU A 220 -10.25 -24.75 -28.22
CA LEU A 220 -11.54 -24.46 -28.84
C LEU A 220 -11.42 -24.62 -30.35
N ASP A 221 -12.30 -25.44 -30.93
CA ASP A 221 -12.46 -25.54 -32.37
C ASP A 221 -13.30 -24.36 -32.89
N HIS A 222 -12.87 -23.72 -33.98
CA HIS A 222 -13.51 -22.51 -34.51
C HIS A 222 -14.96 -22.77 -34.93
N ALA A 223 -15.19 -23.88 -35.65
CA ALA A 223 -16.52 -24.26 -36.13
C ALA A 223 -17.49 -24.55 -34.97
N SER A 224 -16.96 -25.12 -33.89
CA SER A 224 -17.68 -25.34 -32.64
C SER A 224 -18.13 -24.04 -31.98
N VAL A 225 -17.24 -23.05 -31.86
CA VAL A 225 -17.60 -21.75 -31.28
C VAL A 225 -18.58 -20.97 -32.17
N GLU A 226 -18.42 -21.02 -33.49
CA GLU A 226 -19.39 -20.46 -34.45
C GLU A 226 -20.78 -21.10 -34.32
N THR A 227 -20.83 -22.42 -34.14
CA THR A 227 -22.09 -23.15 -33.95
C THR A 227 -22.78 -22.73 -32.65
N ILE A 228 -22.00 -22.55 -31.57
CA ILE A 228 -22.52 -22.12 -30.26
C ILE A 228 -23.04 -20.68 -30.31
N LEU A 229 -22.28 -19.77 -30.95
CA LEU A 229 -22.65 -18.37 -31.09
C LEU A 229 -23.69 -18.13 -32.20
N GLY A 230 -23.94 -19.14 -33.05
CA GLY A 230 -24.90 -19.08 -34.15
C GLY A 230 -24.54 -18.03 -35.21
N GLN A 231 -23.27 -17.60 -35.28
CA GLN A 231 -22.76 -16.57 -36.19
C GLN A 231 -21.35 -16.97 -36.67
N PRO A 232 -21.01 -16.72 -37.94
CA PRO A 232 -19.64 -16.87 -38.42
C PRO A 232 -18.75 -15.89 -37.66
N MET A 233 -17.66 -16.42 -37.09
CA MET A 233 -16.66 -15.61 -36.41
C MET A 233 -15.70 -15.08 -37.47
N ILE A 234 -15.40 -13.79 -37.43
CA ILE A 234 -14.33 -13.24 -38.24
C ILE A 234 -13.04 -13.57 -37.50
N PRO A 235 -12.12 -14.38 -38.08
CA PRO A 235 -10.82 -14.59 -37.47
C PRO A 235 -10.18 -13.21 -37.26
N THR A 236 -9.67 -12.95 -36.06
CA THR A 236 -9.06 -11.65 -35.69
C THR A 236 -7.89 -11.26 -36.63
N SER A 237 -7.40 -12.19 -37.44
CA SER A 237 -6.43 -11.94 -38.51
C SER A 237 -6.98 -11.14 -39.71
N GLU A 238 -8.29 -11.17 -40.00
CA GLU A 238 -8.90 -10.61 -41.23
C GLU A 238 -9.69 -9.29 -41.05
N LEU A 239 -9.92 -8.82 -39.81
CA LEU A 239 -10.44 -7.46 -39.57
C LEU A 239 -9.37 -6.40 -39.86
N VAL A 240 -9.21 -6.09 -41.15
CA VAL A 240 -8.40 -4.96 -41.66
C VAL A 240 -9.27 -3.71 -41.70
N VAL A 241 -9.67 -3.21 -40.53
CA VAL A 241 -9.95 -1.77 -40.38
C VAL A 241 -8.59 -1.09 -40.32
N LYS A 242 -8.32 -0.13 -41.23
CA LYS A 242 -7.05 0.62 -41.41
C LYS A 242 -6.06 0.41 -40.25
N LYS A 243 -5.26 -0.67 -40.36
CA LYS A 243 -4.22 -1.00 -39.39
C LYS A 243 -3.14 0.08 -39.49
N GLN A 244 -3.24 1.11 -38.66
CA GLN A 244 -2.05 1.54 -37.94
C GLN A 244 -1.46 0.26 -37.36
N THR A 245 -0.23 -0.06 -37.73
CA THR A 245 0.21 -1.46 -37.69
C THR A 245 0.04 -1.98 -36.26
N THR A 246 -0.43 -3.21 -36.10
CA THR A 246 -0.65 -3.79 -34.76
C THR A 246 0.62 -3.78 -33.89
N ALA A 247 1.79 -3.63 -34.52
CA ALA A 247 3.06 -3.39 -33.86
C ALA A 247 3.12 -1.99 -33.21
N ASP A 248 2.75 -0.93 -33.93
CA ASP A 248 2.75 0.45 -33.41
C ASP A 248 1.81 0.59 -32.21
N ALA A 249 0.59 0.05 -32.29
CA ALA A 249 -0.36 0.09 -31.18
C ALA A 249 0.11 -0.72 -29.95
N LYS A 250 0.86 -1.81 -30.16
CA LYS A 250 1.44 -2.60 -29.06
C LYS A 250 2.59 -1.84 -28.40
N THR A 251 3.43 -1.19 -29.19
CA THR A 251 4.52 -0.34 -28.70
C THR A 251 3.98 0.85 -27.93
N GLU A 252 3.00 1.56 -28.48
CA GLU A 252 2.33 2.69 -27.83
C GLU A 252 1.70 2.26 -26.49
N ARG A 253 1.04 1.10 -26.45
CA ARG A 253 0.50 0.56 -25.20
C ARG A 253 1.57 0.20 -24.18
N LYS A 254 2.72 -0.34 -24.62
CA LYS A 254 3.87 -0.63 -23.74
C LYS A 254 4.47 0.66 -23.18
N GLU A 255 4.62 1.69 -24.02
CA GLU A 255 5.10 3.01 -23.60
C GLU A 255 4.15 3.68 -22.63
N LEU A 256 2.84 3.63 -22.89
CA LEU A 256 1.81 4.16 -22.00
C LEU A 256 1.85 3.48 -20.64
N ARG A 257 1.98 2.15 -20.62
CA ARG A 257 2.11 1.34 -19.40
C ARG A 257 3.33 1.77 -18.57
N VAL A 258 4.50 1.89 -19.20
CA VAL A 258 5.74 2.33 -18.55
C VAL A 258 5.64 3.78 -18.05
N ALA A 259 5.05 4.69 -18.83
CA ALA A 259 4.80 6.07 -18.44
C ALA A 259 3.83 6.17 -17.25
N SER A 260 2.84 5.28 -17.20
CA SER A 260 1.86 5.23 -16.11
C SER A 260 2.53 4.78 -14.81
N ALA A 261 3.38 3.76 -14.88
CA ALA A 261 4.19 3.30 -13.75
C ALA A 261 5.21 4.36 -13.28
N LEU A 262 5.78 5.17 -14.18
CA LEU A 262 6.66 6.28 -13.81
C LEU A 262 5.94 7.35 -12.97
N VAL A 263 4.68 7.65 -13.30
CA VAL A 263 4.00 8.86 -12.83
C VAL A 263 3.05 8.60 -11.67
N HIS A 264 2.13 7.64 -11.82
CA HIS A 264 1.01 7.54 -10.90
C HIS A 264 1.39 7.11 -9.48
N PRO A 265 2.34 6.19 -9.23
CA PRO A 265 2.65 5.77 -7.88
C PRO A 265 3.05 6.95 -6.97
N ALA A 266 3.94 7.84 -7.44
CA ALA A 266 4.34 9.03 -6.69
C ALA A 266 3.22 10.05 -6.52
N MET A 267 2.51 10.38 -7.61
CA MET A 267 1.43 11.37 -7.57
C MET A 267 0.24 10.92 -6.70
N LEU A 268 -0.05 9.61 -6.67
CA LEU A 268 -1.09 9.04 -5.82
C LEU A 268 -0.66 9.01 -4.35
N ALA A 269 0.62 8.71 -4.09
CA ALA A 269 1.19 8.68 -2.75
C ALA A 269 1.31 10.05 -2.07
N SER A 270 1.30 11.17 -2.81
CA SER A 270 1.33 12.52 -2.23
C SER A 270 0.07 12.87 -1.42
N SER A 271 0.18 13.59 -0.30
CA SER A 271 -0.95 14.16 0.47
C SER A 271 -1.57 15.34 -0.25
N SER A 272 -0.77 16.07 -1.02
CA SER A 272 -1.16 17.38 -1.48
C SER A 272 -2.41 17.31 -2.36
N LYS A 273 -3.39 18.13 -1.98
CA LYS A 273 -4.56 18.43 -2.81
C LYS A 273 -4.15 19.15 -4.09
N GLU A 274 -2.97 19.78 -4.09
CA GLU A 274 -2.44 20.57 -5.19
C GLU A 274 -0.92 20.38 -5.31
N THR A 275 -0.47 19.59 -6.28
CA THR A 275 0.94 19.50 -6.65
C THR A 275 1.30 20.77 -7.41
N GLU A 276 2.02 21.69 -6.76
CA GLU A 276 2.31 23.02 -7.30
C GLU A 276 3.19 22.93 -8.54
N THR A 277 4.28 22.18 -8.46
CA THR A 277 5.26 22.02 -9.54
C THR A 277 5.77 20.59 -9.58
N ALA A 278 5.67 19.97 -10.76
CA ALA A 278 6.42 18.76 -11.09
C ALA A 278 7.50 19.09 -12.15
N VAL A 279 8.60 18.34 -12.14
CA VAL A 279 9.64 18.38 -13.17
C VAL A 279 9.70 17.03 -13.87
N LEU A 280 9.69 17.02 -15.20
CA LEU A 280 9.92 15.83 -16.02
C LEU A 280 11.22 15.99 -16.81
N VAL A 281 12.14 15.04 -16.68
CA VAL A 281 13.45 15.02 -17.33
C VAL A 281 13.51 13.95 -18.41
N GLY A 282 13.76 14.37 -19.66
CA GLY A 282 13.86 13.48 -20.83
C GLY A 282 12.56 12.73 -21.16
N GLY A 283 11.43 13.39 -20.91
CA GLY A 283 10.10 12.78 -20.95
C GLY A 283 9.68 12.34 -22.34
N SER A 284 8.88 11.28 -22.41
CA SER A 284 8.10 10.91 -23.59
C SER A 284 6.74 11.61 -23.59
N VAL A 285 6.10 11.67 -24.76
CA VAL A 285 4.74 12.22 -24.88
C VAL A 285 3.76 11.42 -24.01
N ALA A 286 4.03 10.13 -23.79
CA ALA A 286 3.25 9.29 -22.89
C ALA A 286 3.35 9.78 -21.43
N SER A 287 4.56 10.01 -20.90
CA SER A 287 4.77 10.49 -19.53
C SER A 287 4.20 11.89 -19.31
N LEU A 288 4.36 12.78 -20.30
CA LEU A 288 3.72 14.09 -20.28
C LEU A 288 2.19 13.97 -20.16
N LYS A 289 1.56 13.10 -20.96
CA LYS A 289 0.12 12.86 -20.90
C LYS A 289 -0.31 12.30 -19.54
N GLN A 290 0.43 11.34 -18.97
CA GLN A 290 0.10 10.77 -17.66
C GLN A 290 0.18 11.82 -16.55
N LEU A 291 1.18 12.72 -16.57
CA LEU A 291 1.27 13.82 -15.60
C LEU A 291 0.09 14.79 -15.73
N LEU A 292 -0.27 15.14 -16.97
CA LEU A 292 -1.38 16.05 -17.23
C LEU A 292 -2.76 15.46 -16.93
N GLN A 293 -2.89 14.15 -16.75
CA GLN A 293 -4.11 13.53 -16.23
C GLN A 293 -4.33 13.86 -14.75
N HIS A 294 -3.29 14.24 -13.99
CA HIS A 294 -3.48 14.66 -12.61
C HIS A 294 -4.08 16.07 -12.56
N SER A 295 -5.27 16.16 -11.98
CA SER A 295 -6.00 17.41 -11.73
C SER A 295 -5.33 18.26 -10.65
N THR A 296 -4.59 17.62 -9.74
CA THR A 296 -3.83 18.29 -8.67
C THR A 296 -2.60 19.03 -9.20
N LEU A 297 -2.09 18.67 -10.38
CA LEU A 297 -0.90 19.27 -10.97
C LEU A 297 -1.20 20.67 -11.52
N LYS A 298 -0.58 21.71 -10.92
CA LYS A 298 -0.71 23.10 -11.38
C LYS A 298 0.29 23.48 -12.47
N HIS A 299 1.56 23.14 -12.26
CA HIS A 299 2.65 23.50 -13.16
C HIS A 299 3.56 22.30 -13.43
N LEU A 300 3.95 22.12 -14.69
CA LEU A 300 4.87 21.08 -15.12
C LEU A 300 6.03 21.71 -15.88
N ILE A 301 7.25 21.47 -15.41
CA ILE A 301 8.47 21.87 -16.10
C ILE A 301 9.02 20.66 -16.83
N LEU A 302 9.05 20.71 -18.15
CA LEU A 302 9.64 19.66 -18.97
C LEU A 302 11.04 20.08 -19.41
N LEU A 303 12.05 19.34 -18.97
CA LEU A 303 13.44 19.50 -19.37
C LEU A 303 13.76 18.49 -20.48
N GLU A 304 13.81 18.95 -21.72
CA GLU A 304 14.06 18.12 -22.91
C GLU A 304 15.12 18.76 -23.82
N MET A 305 16.14 18.00 -24.18
CA MET A 305 17.24 18.45 -25.03
C MET A 305 16.94 18.31 -26.51
N ASP A 306 16.04 17.40 -26.88
CA ASP A 306 15.68 17.20 -28.27
C ASP A 306 14.79 18.35 -28.77
N GLN A 307 15.34 19.20 -29.63
CA GLN A 307 14.59 20.28 -30.26
C GLN A 307 13.46 19.78 -31.17
N SER A 308 13.46 18.48 -31.52
CA SER A 308 12.41 17.85 -32.32
C SER A 308 11.08 17.71 -31.59
N TRP A 309 11.07 17.90 -30.26
CA TRP A 309 9.88 18.05 -29.44
C TRP A 309 9.13 19.36 -29.77
N ASN A 310 8.55 19.40 -30.97
CA ASN A 310 7.62 20.44 -31.43
C ASN A 310 6.19 20.13 -30.97
N VAL A 311 6.03 19.71 -29.71
CA VAL A 311 4.73 19.87 -29.07
C VAL A 311 4.59 21.38 -28.89
N GLU A 312 3.78 22.03 -29.72
CA GLU A 312 3.53 23.46 -29.53
C GLU A 312 2.98 23.61 -28.11
N GLY A 313 3.81 24.11 -27.17
CA GLY A 313 3.44 24.24 -25.75
C GLY A 313 2.17 25.06 -25.53
N LYS A 314 1.66 25.73 -26.57
CA LYS A 314 0.33 26.35 -26.63
C LYS A 314 -0.82 25.38 -26.30
N ASP A 315 -0.65 24.09 -26.56
CA ASP A 315 -1.73 23.11 -26.32
C ASP A 315 -1.84 22.69 -24.85
N TYR A 316 -0.82 22.97 -24.04
CA TYR A 316 -0.77 22.58 -22.64
C TYR A 316 -0.39 23.76 -21.75
N PRO A 317 -1.36 24.57 -21.28
CA PRO A 317 -1.09 25.82 -20.56
C PRO A 317 -0.37 25.63 -19.21
N ARG A 318 -0.37 24.39 -18.68
CA ARG A 318 0.35 24.01 -17.45
C ARG A 318 1.80 23.60 -17.70
N VAL A 319 2.27 23.57 -18.95
CA VAL A 319 3.58 22.99 -19.31
C VAL A 319 4.56 24.08 -19.72
N GLU A 320 5.66 24.16 -19.00
CA GLU A 320 6.84 24.97 -19.31
C GLU A 320 7.92 24.06 -19.91
N ILE A 321 8.05 24.10 -21.24
CA ILE A 321 9.11 23.35 -21.93
C ILE A 321 10.41 24.16 -21.89
N ARG A 322 11.48 23.53 -21.42
CA ARG A 322 12.82 24.10 -21.35
C ARG A 322 13.78 23.23 -22.15
N ASN A 323 14.42 23.85 -23.14
CA ASN A 323 15.43 23.21 -23.96
C ASN A 323 16.81 23.45 -23.38
N GLU A 324 17.11 22.73 -22.30
CA GLU A 324 18.39 22.81 -21.60
C GLU A 324 18.71 21.52 -20.86
N LYS A 325 19.97 21.34 -20.49
CA LYS A 325 20.40 20.14 -19.77
C LYS A 325 19.84 20.19 -18.35
N ALA A 326 19.32 19.06 -17.88
CA ALA A 326 18.78 18.95 -16.53
C ALA A 326 19.78 19.41 -15.46
N ALA A 327 21.05 18.99 -15.56
CA ALA A 327 22.10 19.37 -14.61
C ALA A 327 22.26 20.90 -14.51
N ASP A 328 22.28 21.58 -15.66
CA ASP A 328 22.42 23.04 -15.71
C ASP A 328 21.19 23.74 -15.11
N TRP A 329 19.98 23.19 -15.32
CA TRP A 329 18.74 23.73 -14.75
C TRP A 329 18.69 23.57 -13.24
N PHE A 330 18.93 22.36 -12.73
CA PHE A 330 18.90 22.08 -11.29
C PHE A 330 19.97 22.90 -10.54
N ALA A 331 21.19 23.02 -11.10
CA ALA A 331 22.24 23.85 -10.52
C ALA A 331 21.84 25.33 -10.37
N ARG A 332 21.01 25.88 -11.26
CA ARG A 332 20.55 27.29 -11.19
C ARG A 332 19.23 27.49 -10.45
N ALA A 333 18.53 26.42 -10.09
CA ALA A 333 17.22 26.48 -9.46
C ALA A 333 17.28 26.78 -7.94
N GLU A 334 18.27 27.56 -7.46
CA GLU A 334 18.60 27.78 -6.04
C GLU A 334 17.43 28.22 -5.15
N ASN A 335 16.40 28.87 -5.71
CA ASN A 335 15.23 29.36 -4.96
C ASN A 335 13.90 28.75 -5.42
N ARG A 336 13.93 27.64 -6.17
CA ARG A 336 12.71 26.94 -6.59
C ARG A 336 12.56 25.67 -5.77
N THR A 337 11.34 25.48 -5.26
CA THR A 337 10.93 24.20 -4.69
C THR A 337 10.01 23.47 -5.66
N VAL A 338 10.16 22.16 -5.72
CA VAL A 338 9.43 21.26 -6.60
C VAL A 338 8.82 20.15 -5.75
N ASP A 339 7.57 19.78 -6.01
CA ASP A 339 6.91 18.68 -5.29
C ASP A 339 7.40 17.33 -5.82
N MET A 340 7.50 17.17 -7.14
CA MET A 340 7.82 15.89 -7.76
C MET A 340 8.85 16.03 -8.86
N ILE A 341 9.83 15.13 -8.91
CA ILE A 341 10.78 15.03 -10.02
C ILE A 341 10.65 13.64 -10.64
N PHE A 342 10.40 13.60 -11.95
CA PHE A 342 10.33 12.37 -12.73
C PHE A 342 11.48 12.36 -13.74
N VAL A 343 12.29 11.31 -13.72
CA VAL A 343 13.45 11.16 -14.60
C VAL A 343 13.22 9.95 -15.49
N GLU A 344 12.82 10.20 -16.73
CA GLU A 344 12.52 9.12 -17.67
C GLU A 344 13.78 8.59 -18.36
N THR A 345 14.71 9.48 -18.67
CA THR A 345 16.05 9.11 -19.15
C THR A 345 17.05 9.36 -18.04
N THR A 346 17.49 8.31 -17.36
CA THR A 346 18.47 8.43 -16.28
C THR A 346 19.73 9.13 -16.80
N PRO A 347 20.15 10.26 -16.20
CA PRO A 347 21.42 10.91 -16.50
C PRO A 347 22.56 9.93 -16.28
N GLY A 348 23.58 9.98 -17.15
CA GLY A 348 24.76 9.12 -17.01
C GLY A 348 25.59 9.39 -15.74
N THR A 349 25.28 10.42 -14.96
CA THR A 349 26.01 10.79 -13.74
C THR A 349 25.06 10.98 -12.56
N VAL A 350 25.43 10.39 -11.41
CA VAL A 350 24.72 10.54 -10.13
C VAL A 350 24.94 11.89 -9.45
N GLU A 351 25.87 12.70 -9.96
CA GLU A 351 26.22 14.03 -9.40
C GLU A 351 25.01 14.98 -9.30
N ILE A 352 24.04 14.82 -10.20
CA ILE A 352 22.82 15.62 -10.23
C ILE A 352 21.85 15.31 -9.07
N ALA A 353 22.03 14.18 -8.36
CA ALA A 353 21.17 13.77 -7.26
C ALA A 353 21.14 14.82 -6.14
N ALA A 354 22.29 15.44 -5.82
CA ALA A 354 22.37 16.48 -4.80
C ALA A 354 21.61 17.76 -5.20
N ASP A 355 21.63 18.14 -6.48
CA ASP A 355 20.89 19.30 -6.96
C ASP A 355 19.38 19.01 -7.05
N MET A 356 18.99 17.79 -7.43
CA MET A 356 17.58 17.33 -7.41
C MET A 356 17.03 17.33 -5.98
N GLU A 357 17.77 16.75 -5.04
CA GLU A 357 17.45 16.76 -3.61
C GLU A 357 17.27 18.20 -3.11
N ARG A 358 18.17 19.12 -3.45
CA ARG A 358 18.12 20.52 -3.00
C ARG A 358 16.84 21.23 -3.44
N VAL A 359 16.34 20.98 -4.65
CA VAL A 359 15.15 21.65 -5.17
C VAL A 359 13.83 20.99 -4.78
N LEU A 360 13.84 19.75 -4.27
CA LEU A 360 12.62 19.13 -3.77
C LEU A 360 12.08 19.91 -2.56
N LYS A 361 10.78 19.82 -2.29
CA LYS A 361 10.18 20.28 -1.02
C LYS A 361 10.65 19.40 0.13
N LYS A 362 10.56 19.92 1.36
CA LYS A 362 11.05 19.16 2.53
C LYS A 362 10.14 17.97 2.80
N ASP A 363 8.84 18.20 2.69
CA ASP A 363 7.79 17.23 2.99
C ASP A 363 6.92 17.03 1.73
N ASP A 364 6.20 15.92 1.66
CA ASP A 364 5.32 15.53 0.56
C ASP A 364 5.94 15.62 -0.84
N SER A 365 7.20 15.20 -0.97
CA SER A 365 7.93 15.25 -2.23
C SER A 365 8.58 13.93 -2.59
N ALA A 366 8.76 13.67 -3.89
CA ALA A 366 9.44 12.47 -4.33
C ALA A 366 10.26 12.67 -5.62
N LEU A 367 11.30 11.87 -5.72
CA LEU A 367 12.10 11.66 -6.92
C LEU A 367 11.82 10.26 -7.47
N VAL A 368 11.40 10.16 -8.72
CA VAL A 368 11.20 8.88 -9.42
C VAL A 368 12.16 8.77 -10.59
N LEU A 369 12.96 7.70 -10.62
CA LEU A 369 13.94 7.39 -11.64
C LEU A 369 13.50 6.15 -12.42
N LYS A 370 13.34 6.28 -13.73
CA LYS A 370 13.20 5.13 -14.63
C LYS A 370 14.57 4.62 -15.03
N MET A 371 14.84 3.39 -14.66
CA MET A 371 16.11 2.70 -14.88
C MET A 371 15.91 1.45 -15.73
N SER A 372 17.01 0.95 -16.28
CA SER A 372 17.06 -0.37 -16.92
C SER A 372 17.89 -1.29 -16.04
N ILE A 373 17.52 -2.57 -15.94
CA ILE A 373 18.31 -3.58 -15.20
C ILE A 373 18.80 -4.71 -16.11
N GLN A 374 18.60 -4.56 -17.43
CA GLN A 374 18.86 -5.61 -18.42
C GLN A 374 20.34 -5.95 -18.58
N THR A 375 21.24 -4.98 -18.36
CA THR A 375 22.68 -5.17 -18.51
C THR A 375 23.38 -5.00 -17.17
N ALA A 376 24.56 -5.61 -17.02
CA ALA A 376 25.39 -5.43 -15.82
C ALA A 376 25.78 -3.96 -15.61
N GLN A 377 26.03 -3.22 -16.70
CA GLN A 377 26.32 -1.79 -16.61
C GLN A 377 25.11 -1.00 -16.08
N ASN A 378 23.89 -1.30 -16.55
CA ASN A 378 22.72 -0.58 -16.05
C ASN A 378 22.43 -0.93 -14.58
N ARG A 379 22.70 -2.16 -14.15
CA ARG A 379 22.64 -2.55 -12.73
C ARG A 379 23.67 -1.79 -11.89
N ALA A 380 24.90 -1.64 -12.37
CA ALA A 380 25.92 -0.85 -11.67
C ALA A 380 25.52 0.63 -11.55
N VAL A 381 24.91 1.21 -12.60
CA VAL A 381 24.37 2.58 -12.54
C VAL A 381 23.22 2.65 -11.52
N LYS A 382 22.33 1.65 -11.45
CA LYS A 382 21.29 1.57 -10.41
C LYS A 382 21.88 1.56 -9.01
N SER A 383 22.89 0.73 -8.76
CA SER A 383 23.59 0.70 -7.46
C SER A 383 24.19 2.05 -7.08
N GLN A 384 24.85 2.74 -8.02
CA GLN A 384 25.38 4.08 -7.77
C GLN A 384 24.29 5.09 -7.42
N TRP A 385 23.12 5.02 -8.07
CA TRP A 385 21.98 5.87 -7.74
C TRP A 385 21.40 5.55 -6.37
N LEU A 386 21.24 4.26 -6.02
CA LEU A 386 20.80 3.84 -4.69
C LEU A 386 21.74 4.35 -3.60
N GLU A 387 23.05 4.16 -3.75
CA GLU A 387 24.05 4.69 -2.82
C GLU A 387 23.98 6.22 -2.72
N ALA A 388 23.86 6.90 -3.86
CA ALA A 388 23.79 8.37 -3.90
C ALA A 388 22.52 8.92 -3.23
N LEU A 389 21.39 8.21 -3.33
CA LEU A 389 20.12 8.58 -2.70
C LEU A 389 20.12 8.22 -1.20
N ALA A 390 20.62 7.04 -0.84
CA ALA A 390 20.73 6.58 0.55
C ALA A 390 21.72 7.42 1.38
N ALA A 391 22.75 7.97 0.73
CA ALA A 391 23.67 8.91 1.36
C ALA A 391 23.04 10.29 1.66
N LYS A 392 21.78 10.52 1.27
CA LYS A 392 21.05 11.75 1.55
C LYS A 392 20.12 11.56 2.72
N ASP A 393 20.36 12.29 3.80
CA ASP A 393 19.49 12.30 4.97
C ASP A 393 18.05 12.76 4.64
N ARG A 394 17.85 13.44 3.49
CA ARG A 394 16.54 13.90 3.06
C ARG A 394 15.64 12.78 2.53
N PHE A 395 16.20 11.70 2.01
CA PHE A 395 15.42 10.59 1.47
C PHE A 395 15.27 9.49 2.51
N GLY A 396 14.29 9.64 3.41
CA GLY A 396 14.03 8.66 4.48
C GLY A 396 13.61 7.30 3.94
N PHE A 397 12.98 7.26 2.76
CA PHE A 397 12.47 6.02 2.17
C PHE A 397 12.82 5.92 0.69
N ILE A 398 13.35 4.76 0.29
CA ILE A 398 13.54 4.39 -1.11
C ILE A 398 12.68 3.15 -1.38
N LYS A 399 12.02 3.11 -2.53
CA LYS A 399 11.24 1.96 -3.01
C LYS A 399 11.65 1.62 -4.43
N GLU A 400 11.72 0.32 -4.72
CA GLU A 400 11.98 -0.21 -6.04
C GLU A 400 10.78 -1.01 -6.52
N TYR A 401 10.40 -0.82 -7.79
CA TYR A 401 9.34 -1.58 -8.44
C TYR A 401 9.61 -1.70 -9.93
N ASP A 402 8.90 -2.61 -10.59
CA ASP A 402 9.09 -2.90 -12.02
C ASP A 402 7.79 -2.78 -12.79
N GLU A 403 7.91 -2.34 -14.04
CA GLU A 403 6.82 -2.45 -15.01
C GLU A 403 7.33 -2.95 -16.37
N GLY A 404 7.00 -4.21 -16.66
CA GLY A 404 7.49 -4.90 -17.85
C GLY A 404 9.01 -5.08 -17.83
N GLU A 405 9.71 -4.28 -18.62
CA GLU A 405 11.18 -4.29 -18.73
C GLU A 405 11.84 -3.06 -18.07
N ALA A 406 11.02 -2.12 -17.62
CA ALA A 406 11.48 -0.92 -16.92
C ALA A 406 11.51 -1.19 -15.42
N ASN A 407 12.53 -0.65 -14.78
CA ASN A 407 12.71 -0.64 -13.34
C ASN A 407 12.58 0.79 -12.85
N PHE A 408 12.06 0.98 -11.65
CA PHE A 408 11.86 2.31 -11.08
C PHE A 408 12.42 2.36 -9.68
N LEU A 409 13.16 3.44 -9.39
CA LEU A 409 13.50 3.84 -8.04
C LEU A 409 12.67 5.05 -7.67
N MET A 410 12.05 5.01 -6.50
CA MET A 410 11.31 6.12 -5.93
C MET A 410 11.91 6.46 -4.58
N ALA A 411 12.39 7.68 -4.43
CA ALA A 411 12.89 8.21 -3.17
C ALA A 411 11.90 9.27 -2.65
N PHE A 412 11.33 9.00 -1.48
CA PHE A 412 10.44 9.91 -0.77
C PHE A 412 11.30 10.87 0.04
N SER A 413 10.96 12.16 0.08
CA SER A 413 11.40 12.96 1.22
C SER A 413 10.98 12.28 2.52
N ASP A 414 11.71 12.47 3.61
CA ASP A 414 11.46 11.89 4.94
C ASP A 414 10.06 12.23 5.51
N ASP A 415 9.05 11.60 4.92
CA ASP A 415 7.62 11.84 5.07
C ASP A 415 6.94 10.47 5.16
N HIS A 416 6.79 10.00 6.38
CA HIS A 416 6.10 8.75 6.67
C HIS A 416 4.62 8.80 6.25
N GLU A 417 4.02 9.97 6.05
CA GLU A 417 2.64 10.05 5.56
C GLU A 417 2.56 9.67 4.07
N MET A 418 3.55 10.12 3.28
CA MET A 418 3.68 9.73 1.88
C MET A 418 3.97 8.23 1.76
N LEU A 419 4.80 7.68 2.66
CA LEU A 419 5.03 6.23 2.78
C LEU A 419 3.76 5.46 3.19
N GLY A 420 2.99 5.99 4.15
CA GLY A 420 1.72 5.39 4.56
C GLY A 420 0.73 5.27 3.39
N ARG A 421 0.68 6.30 2.54
CA ARG A 421 -0.12 6.28 1.30
C ARG A 421 0.48 5.41 0.20
N TRP A 422 1.80 5.24 0.16
CA TRP A 422 2.41 4.23 -0.71
C TRP A 422 1.86 2.84 -0.40
N PHE A 423 1.63 2.51 0.86
CA PHE A 423 1.00 1.25 1.28
C PHE A 423 -0.51 1.34 1.47
N ALA A 424 -1.18 2.30 0.82
CA ALA A 424 -2.62 2.45 0.89
C ALA A 424 -3.35 1.19 0.41
N SER A 425 -4.51 0.89 1.03
CA SER A 425 -5.35 -0.22 0.60
C SER A 425 -5.92 0.02 -0.81
N GLU A 426 -6.36 -1.06 -1.48
CA GLU A 426 -6.98 -0.98 -2.82
C GLU A 426 -8.11 0.06 -2.87
N ALA A 427 -8.94 0.11 -1.83
CA ALA A 427 -10.06 1.04 -1.75
C ALA A 427 -9.59 2.50 -1.68
N MET A 428 -8.52 2.77 -0.93
CA MET A 428 -7.94 4.10 -0.83
C MET A 428 -7.25 4.52 -2.12
N VAL A 429 -6.50 3.62 -2.76
CA VAL A 429 -5.91 3.90 -4.07
C VAL A 429 -6.99 4.18 -5.11
N ARG A 430 -8.09 3.41 -5.12
CA ARG A 430 -9.26 3.69 -6.00
C ARG A 430 -9.88 5.05 -5.73
N LEU A 431 -9.95 5.47 -4.46
CA LEU A 431 -10.43 6.80 -4.09
C LEU A 431 -9.48 7.88 -4.61
N SER A 432 -8.18 7.76 -4.33
CA SER A 432 -7.15 8.69 -4.83
C SER A 432 -7.14 8.79 -6.35
N ILE A 433 -7.33 7.67 -7.06
CA ILE A 433 -7.45 7.67 -8.53
C ILE A 433 -8.65 8.54 -8.97
N ARG A 434 -9.81 8.38 -8.33
CA ARG A 434 -11.01 9.15 -8.66
C ARG A 434 -10.89 10.64 -8.33
N GLU A 435 -10.20 10.97 -7.24
CA GLU A 435 -10.04 12.34 -6.78
C GLU A 435 -8.99 13.10 -7.58
N LYS A 436 -7.88 12.43 -7.92
CA LYS A 436 -6.72 13.08 -8.50
C LYS A 436 -6.64 12.97 -10.02
N LEU A 437 -7.08 11.88 -10.63
CA LEU A 437 -6.90 11.67 -12.07
C LEU A 437 -8.16 12.02 -12.86
N LEU A 438 -7.97 12.64 -14.03
CA LEU A 438 -8.99 12.94 -15.02
C LEU A 438 -9.20 11.72 -15.94
N PRO A 439 -10.44 11.20 -16.11
CA PRO A 439 -10.71 10.07 -16.99
C PRO A 439 -10.50 10.41 -18.48
N PRO A 440 -10.22 9.42 -19.35
CA PRO A 440 -10.18 7.97 -19.08
C PRO A 440 -8.84 7.48 -18.52
N PHE A 441 -8.89 6.39 -17.74
CA PHE A 441 -7.72 5.65 -17.26
C PHE A 441 -7.50 4.44 -18.16
N ASP A 442 -6.41 4.46 -18.94
CA ASP A 442 -6.19 3.44 -19.97
C ASP A 442 -5.44 2.22 -19.45
N TYR A 443 -4.68 2.36 -18.36
CA TYR A 443 -3.79 1.30 -17.89
C TYR A 443 -3.78 1.08 -16.38
N VAL A 444 -3.53 2.10 -15.56
CA VAL A 444 -3.33 1.92 -14.11
C VAL A 444 -4.64 1.86 -13.34
N ASP A 445 -4.80 0.79 -12.57
CA ASP A 445 -5.78 0.71 -11.49
C ASP A 445 -5.13 0.50 -10.11
N ALA A 446 -5.96 0.32 -9.08
CA ALA A 446 -5.45 0.11 -7.72
C ALA A 446 -4.70 -1.21 -7.53
N THR A 447 -5.02 -2.26 -8.30
CA THR A 447 -4.30 -3.52 -8.26
C THR A 447 -2.90 -3.36 -8.85
N ASP A 448 -2.76 -2.59 -9.94
CA ASP A 448 -1.44 -2.27 -10.50
C ASP A 448 -0.58 -1.50 -9.49
N ILE A 449 -1.11 -0.45 -8.86
CA ILE A 449 -0.39 0.32 -7.84
C ILE A 449 0.03 -0.57 -6.66
N MET A 450 -0.88 -1.43 -6.17
CA MET A 450 -0.56 -2.37 -5.09
C MET A 450 0.54 -3.36 -5.46
N SER A 451 0.64 -3.73 -6.74
CA SER A 451 1.71 -4.62 -7.21
C SER A 451 3.09 -3.97 -7.13
N TYR A 452 3.16 -2.63 -7.09
CA TYR A 452 4.40 -1.89 -6.95
C TYR A 452 4.87 -1.74 -5.51
N HIS A 453 4.04 -2.05 -4.50
CA HIS A 453 4.42 -1.86 -3.09
C HIS A 453 5.71 -2.57 -2.67
N ASN A 454 6.04 -3.68 -3.35
CA ASN A 454 7.22 -4.48 -3.05
C ASN A 454 8.09 -4.66 -4.31
N PRO A 455 9.42 -4.71 -4.16
CA PRO A 455 10.34 -4.98 -5.27
C PRO A 455 10.04 -6.32 -5.92
N SER A 456 10.33 -6.43 -7.22
CA SER A 456 10.21 -7.71 -7.90
C SER A 456 11.23 -8.72 -7.38
N ARG A 457 10.98 -10.00 -7.64
CA ARG A 457 11.98 -11.04 -7.37
C ARG A 457 13.28 -10.81 -8.13
N LEU A 458 13.20 -10.29 -9.37
CA LEU A 458 14.38 -10.01 -10.18
C LEU A 458 15.25 -8.92 -9.55
N ALA A 459 14.65 -7.91 -8.94
CA ALA A 459 15.36 -6.87 -8.21
C ALA A 459 16.11 -7.43 -6.99
N ALA A 460 15.44 -8.28 -6.21
CA ALA A 460 16.04 -8.97 -5.06
C ALA A 460 17.17 -9.93 -5.48
N ASP A 461 16.93 -10.79 -6.46
CA ASP A 461 17.93 -11.73 -6.98
C ASP A 461 19.17 -10.97 -7.50
N ALA A 462 18.95 -9.88 -8.27
CA ALA A 462 20.04 -9.06 -8.79
C ALA A 462 20.82 -8.33 -7.69
N PHE A 463 20.18 -7.97 -6.58
CA PHE A 463 20.88 -7.43 -5.41
C PHE A 463 21.73 -8.52 -4.74
N CYS A 464 21.17 -9.70 -4.51
CA CYS A 464 21.87 -10.81 -3.86
C CYS A 464 23.01 -11.40 -4.69
N ASP A 465 22.91 -11.38 -6.02
CA ASP A 465 24.01 -11.75 -6.91
C ASP A 465 25.25 -10.83 -6.71
N ASN A 466 25.04 -9.58 -6.32
CA ASN A 466 26.11 -8.61 -6.10
C ASN A 466 26.53 -8.46 -4.63
N ASN A 467 25.67 -8.87 -3.69
CA ASN A 467 25.90 -8.83 -2.25
C ASN A 467 25.54 -10.18 -1.61
N PRO A 468 26.23 -11.28 -1.98
CA PRO A 468 25.91 -12.61 -1.48
C PRO A 468 26.09 -12.78 0.03
N GLU A 469 26.87 -11.90 0.66
CA GLU A 469 27.12 -11.83 2.10
C GLU A 469 26.08 -11.05 2.90
N ASP A 470 25.10 -10.41 2.24
CA ASP A 470 24.03 -9.69 2.92
C ASP A 470 23.04 -10.68 3.54
N ASP A 471 22.68 -10.49 4.81
CA ASP A 471 21.80 -11.41 5.56
C ASP A 471 20.43 -11.60 4.90
N ALA A 472 19.93 -10.60 4.16
CA ALA A 472 18.68 -10.71 3.42
C ALA A 472 18.76 -11.71 2.26
N CYS A 473 19.97 -12.09 1.84
CA CYS A 473 20.25 -12.96 0.71
C CYS A 473 20.53 -14.42 1.10
N GLU A 474 20.84 -14.70 2.36
CA GLU A 474 21.12 -16.08 2.83
C GLU A 474 19.86 -16.98 2.90
N GLY A 475 18.70 -16.48 2.49
CA GLY A 475 17.43 -17.18 2.59
C GLY A 475 16.95 -17.13 4.04
N LEU A 476 16.01 -16.23 4.31
CA LEU A 476 15.49 -15.96 5.66
C LEU A 476 15.02 -17.21 6.41
N LEU A 477 14.59 -18.23 5.66
CA LEU A 477 14.10 -19.49 6.19
C LEU A 477 15.04 -20.63 5.79
N ASP A 478 15.66 -21.24 6.79
CA ASP A 478 16.45 -22.45 6.65
C ASP A 478 15.51 -23.67 6.58
N PRO A 479 15.36 -24.32 5.41
CA PRO A 479 14.45 -25.45 5.26
C PRO A 479 14.87 -26.69 6.07
N GLU A 480 16.09 -26.73 6.61
CA GLU A 480 16.56 -27.83 7.45
C GLU A 480 16.12 -27.70 8.91
N ARG A 481 15.70 -26.49 9.35
CA ARG A 481 15.19 -26.27 10.70
C ARG A 481 13.79 -26.85 10.86
N ALA A 482 13.53 -27.44 12.02
CA ALA A 482 12.23 -28.00 12.33
C ALA A 482 11.18 -26.90 12.47
N LEU A 483 10.00 -27.13 11.88
CA LEU A 483 8.84 -26.26 12.04
C LEU A 483 7.97 -26.76 13.20
N VAL A 484 7.80 -25.92 14.21
CA VAL A 484 6.88 -26.16 15.32
C VAL A 484 5.58 -25.37 15.08
N PRO A 485 4.49 -26.04 14.68
CA PRO A 485 3.24 -25.36 14.36
C PRO A 485 2.57 -24.82 15.62
N ILE A 486 1.69 -23.83 15.44
CA ILE A 486 0.88 -23.24 16.52
C ILE A 486 0.09 -24.28 17.35
N SER A 487 -0.27 -25.43 16.75
CA SER A 487 -0.98 -26.52 17.43
C SER A 487 -0.17 -27.18 18.53
N SER A 488 1.15 -27.06 18.50
CA SER A 488 2.09 -27.58 19.51
C SER A 488 2.08 -26.77 20.81
N PHE A 489 1.22 -25.75 20.89
CA PHE A 489 1.12 -24.88 22.05
C PHE A 489 -0.32 -24.78 22.56
N GLU A 490 -0.48 -24.35 23.80
CA GLU A 490 -1.76 -24.07 24.44
C GLU A 490 -1.69 -22.83 25.32
N VAL A 491 -2.82 -22.15 25.49
CA VAL A 491 -2.92 -20.98 26.37
C VAL A 491 -3.37 -21.44 27.75
N LYS A 492 -2.63 -21.08 28.80
CA LYS A 492 -3.01 -21.29 30.22
C LYS A 492 -2.80 -20.01 31.02
N LEU A 493 -3.10 -20.04 32.31
CA LEU A 493 -2.67 -18.98 33.22
C LEU A 493 -1.14 -18.96 33.28
N SER A 494 -0.57 -17.77 33.18
CA SER A 494 0.87 -17.54 33.27
C SER A 494 1.42 -17.99 34.63
N THR A 495 2.65 -18.49 34.64
CA THR A 495 3.40 -18.80 35.86
C THR A 495 3.92 -17.54 36.55
N VAL A 496 4.01 -16.42 35.82
CA VAL A 496 4.30 -15.09 36.37
C VAL A 496 3.04 -14.50 37.00
N GLU A 497 3.15 -14.08 38.27
CA GLU A 497 2.05 -13.48 39.02
C GLU A 497 1.55 -12.20 38.33
N ASN A 498 0.22 -12.05 38.23
CA ASN A 498 -0.46 -10.92 37.57
C ASN A 498 -0.24 -10.75 36.06
N ALA A 499 0.57 -11.58 35.40
CA ALA A 499 0.77 -11.50 33.94
C ALA A 499 -0.39 -12.10 33.11
N GLY A 500 -1.43 -12.60 33.76
CA GLY A 500 -2.65 -13.09 33.10
C GLY A 500 -2.46 -14.47 32.47
N ARG A 501 -2.42 -14.53 31.13
CA ARG A 501 -2.33 -15.78 30.35
C ARG A 501 -1.00 -15.87 29.63
N GLY A 502 -0.46 -17.07 29.54
CA GLY A 502 0.78 -17.39 28.82
C GLY A 502 0.58 -18.54 27.83
N ILE A 503 1.56 -18.73 26.97
CA ILE A 503 1.62 -19.87 26.04
C ILE A 503 2.49 -20.97 26.64
N PHE A 504 2.03 -22.20 26.54
CA PHE A 504 2.71 -23.38 27.06
C PHE A 504 2.96 -24.40 25.96
N VAL A 505 4.15 -25.00 26.01
CA VAL A 505 4.60 -26.03 25.07
C VAL A 505 3.87 -27.36 25.35
N LYS A 506 3.32 -28.03 24.33
CA LYS A 506 2.66 -29.34 24.50
C LYS A 506 3.60 -30.53 24.37
N HIS A 507 4.73 -30.35 23.70
CA HIS A 507 5.72 -31.38 23.39
C HIS A 507 7.10 -30.73 23.34
N ASP A 508 8.14 -31.43 23.77
CA ASP A 508 9.49 -30.88 23.76
C ASP A 508 9.86 -30.29 22.38
N ILE A 509 10.46 -29.10 22.40
CA ILE A 509 10.91 -28.37 21.21
C ILE A 509 12.42 -28.24 21.29
N GLN A 510 13.10 -28.56 20.19
CA GLN A 510 14.54 -28.43 20.09
C GLN A 510 14.97 -26.99 19.81
N GLU A 511 16.10 -26.57 20.37
CA GLU A 511 16.82 -25.35 19.99
C GLU A 511 16.98 -25.21 18.47
N GLY A 512 16.84 -23.99 17.97
CA GLY A 512 16.94 -23.65 16.55
C GLY A 512 15.67 -23.93 15.73
N SER A 513 14.63 -24.53 16.33
CA SER A 513 13.37 -24.76 15.63
C SER A 513 12.63 -23.45 15.35
N TYR A 514 11.98 -23.34 14.19
CA TYR A 514 11.05 -22.25 13.90
C TYR A 514 9.74 -22.44 14.67
N VAL A 515 9.27 -21.37 15.30
CA VAL A 515 8.04 -21.34 16.09
C VAL A 515 7.06 -20.36 15.43
N PHE A 516 5.78 -20.74 15.29
CA PHE A 516 4.71 -19.88 14.74
C PHE A 516 4.88 -19.34 13.31
N ILE A 517 5.91 -19.74 12.59
CA ILE A 517 6.17 -19.19 11.24
C ILE A 517 5.07 -19.55 10.22
N ASP A 518 4.31 -20.62 10.47
CA ASP A 518 3.18 -21.04 9.65
C ASP A 518 1.96 -20.11 9.80
N THR A 519 1.87 -19.39 10.92
CA THR A 519 0.80 -18.41 11.19
C THR A 519 1.21 -16.98 10.94
N CYS A 520 2.51 -16.67 10.90
CA CYS A 520 2.97 -15.30 10.68
C CYS A 520 2.50 -14.68 9.34
N VAL A 521 2.29 -15.49 8.30
CA VAL A 521 1.68 -15.03 7.04
C VAL A 521 0.20 -14.62 7.16
N GLN A 522 -0.42 -14.87 8.32
CA GLN A 522 -1.82 -14.57 8.63
C GLN A 522 -1.99 -13.32 9.48
N ASN A 523 -0.91 -12.58 9.73
CA ASN A 523 -0.99 -11.36 10.52
C ASN A 523 -1.95 -10.34 9.91
N VAL A 524 -2.58 -9.58 10.79
CA VAL A 524 -3.48 -8.48 10.45
C VAL A 524 -2.67 -7.20 10.39
N TYR A 525 -2.50 -6.69 9.17
CA TYR A 525 -1.86 -5.41 8.92
C TYR A 525 -2.88 -4.28 8.98
N ILE A 526 -2.66 -3.34 9.89
CA ILE A 526 -3.43 -2.11 9.98
C ILE A 526 -2.54 -0.97 9.51
N THR A 527 -2.70 -0.53 8.27
CA THR A 527 -1.83 0.50 7.67
C THR A 527 -2.15 1.89 8.20
N ASP A 528 -1.16 2.79 8.19
CA ASP A 528 -1.31 4.20 8.60
C ASP A 528 -2.45 4.89 7.85
N ALA A 529 -2.53 4.65 6.54
CA ALA A 529 -3.59 5.15 5.69
C ALA A 529 -5.00 4.68 6.15
N THR A 530 -5.13 3.41 6.54
CA THR A 530 -6.40 2.87 7.07
C THR A 530 -6.76 3.52 8.39
N ILE A 531 -5.78 3.71 9.26
CA ILE A 531 -5.95 4.30 10.58
C ILE A 531 -6.45 5.73 10.48
N ARG A 532 -5.80 6.56 9.65
CA ARG A 532 -6.21 7.95 9.43
C ARG A 532 -7.65 8.06 8.92
N VAL A 533 -8.02 7.23 7.95
CA VAL A 533 -9.39 7.22 7.42
C VAL A 533 -10.40 6.88 8.51
N VAL A 534 -10.12 5.88 9.35
CA VAL A 534 -11.04 5.50 10.42
C VAL A 534 -11.07 6.56 11.53
N ASP A 535 -9.93 7.16 11.89
CA ASP A 535 -9.85 8.28 12.83
C ASP A 535 -10.71 9.46 12.33
N GLU A 536 -10.57 9.85 11.06
CA GLU A 536 -11.41 10.89 10.44
C GLU A 536 -12.91 10.53 10.51
N PHE A 537 -13.28 9.28 10.22
CA PHE A 537 -14.66 8.83 10.35
C PHE A 537 -15.17 8.89 11.79
N VAL A 538 -14.34 8.50 12.75
CA VAL A 538 -14.68 8.50 14.18
C VAL A 538 -14.87 9.93 14.69
N ASP A 539 -14.01 10.86 14.30
CA ASP A 539 -14.06 12.27 14.70
C ASP A 539 -15.29 12.99 14.14
N HIS A 540 -15.68 12.68 12.89
CA HIS A 540 -16.84 13.31 12.26
C HIS A 540 -18.17 12.63 12.58
N ALA A 541 -18.14 11.44 13.19
CA ALA A 541 -19.34 10.67 13.51
C ALA A 541 -19.96 11.07 14.87
N GLU A 542 -20.32 12.35 15.05
CA GLU A 542 -21.00 12.85 16.26
C GLU A 542 -22.29 12.08 16.63
N ASN A 543 -22.87 11.34 15.68
CA ASN A 543 -24.13 10.59 15.86
C ASN A 543 -24.02 9.07 15.72
N MET A 544 -22.83 8.49 15.54
CA MET A 544 -22.68 7.04 15.52
C MET A 544 -22.08 6.57 16.85
N THR A 545 -22.88 5.85 17.64
CA THR A 545 -22.45 5.29 18.94
C THR A 545 -21.59 4.03 18.82
N ILE A 546 -21.53 3.43 17.63
CA ILE A 546 -20.90 2.12 17.36
C ILE A 546 -19.44 2.23 16.85
N PRO A 547 -19.02 3.28 16.10
CA PRO A 547 -17.63 3.44 15.63
C PRO A 547 -16.59 3.57 16.74
N LEU A 548 -16.76 4.51 17.68
CA LEU A 548 -15.69 4.83 18.65
C LEU A 548 -15.35 3.65 19.59
N LYS A 549 -16.36 2.94 20.12
CA LYS A 549 -16.09 1.80 21.01
C LYS A 549 -15.37 0.67 20.26
N THR A 550 -15.82 0.34 19.06
CA THR A 550 -15.23 -0.74 18.27
C THR A 550 -13.81 -0.37 17.84
N TRP A 551 -13.60 0.89 17.45
CA TRP A 551 -12.30 1.41 17.10
C TRP A 551 -11.33 1.39 18.27
N ASN A 552 -11.73 1.86 19.45
CA ASN A 552 -10.89 1.78 20.64
C ASN A 552 -10.57 0.34 21.07
N ILE A 553 -11.43 -0.63 20.75
CA ILE A 553 -11.13 -2.05 20.97
C ILE A 553 -10.08 -2.53 19.97
N LEU A 554 -10.23 -2.19 18.69
CA LEU A 554 -9.29 -2.59 17.65
C LEU A 554 -7.92 -1.94 17.87
N MET A 555 -7.87 -0.63 18.14
CA MET A 555 -6.62 0.07 18.42
C MET A 555 -6.01 -0.39 19.73
N GLY A 556 -6.78 -0.56 20.80
CA GLY A 556 -6.25 -1.13 22.05
C GLY A 556 -5.71 -2.57 21.88
N TYR A 557 -6.29 -3.35 20.96
CA TYR A 557 -5.75 -4.66 20.59
C TYR A 557 -4.45 -4.52 19.77
N ALA A 558 -4.40 -3.61 18.80
CA ALA A 558 -3.22 -3.38 17.99
C ALA A 558 -2.05 -2.78 18.79
N ASP A 559 -2.31 -1.81 19.66
CA ASP A 559 -1.31 -1.17 20.52
C ASP A 559 -0.72 -2.16 21.53
N GLY A 560 -1.55 -3.05 22.09
CA GLY A 560 -1.10 -3.95 23.14
C GLY A 560 -0.66 -5.34 22.70
N TYR A 561 -0.90 -5.72 21.44
CA TYR A 561 -0.52 -7.04 20.89
C TYR A 561 0.14 -6.99 19.51
N GLY A 562 0.16 -5.83 18.86
CA GLY A 562 0.82 -5.63 17.58
C GLY A 562 2.20 -5.03 17.72
N PHE A 563 2.92 -5.02 16.60
CA PHE A 563 4.19 -4.32 16.45
C PHE A 563 3.97 -3.05 15.63
N THR A 564 4.53 -1.94 16.10
CA THR A 564 4.58 -0.70 15.31
C THR A 564 5.45 -0.95 14.08
N ALA A 565 4.86 -0.73 12.91
CA ALA A 565 5.50 -1.03 11.63
C ALA A 565 5.73 0.29 10.88
N GLU A 566 6.61 1.14 11.42
CA GLU A 566 6.89 2.50 10.93
C GLU A 566 7.32 2.55 9.46
N ASP A 567 7.87 1.43 9.01
CA ASP A 567 8.15 1.06 7.63
C ASP A 567 6.96 1.13 6.66
N PHE A 568 5.73 1.23 7.19
CA PHE A 568 4.48 1.39 6.45
C PHE A 568 3.75 2.69 6.79
N GLY A 569 4.45 3.67 7.36
CA GLY A 569 3.95 5.02 7.69
C GLY A 569 4.02 5.33 9.19
N TYR A 570 3.50 6.49 9.60
CA TYR A 570 3.66 6.98 10.99
C TYR A 570 3.08 6.04 12.05
N ARG A 571 1.89 5.50 11.77
CA ARG A 571 1.16 4.67 12.73
C ARG A 571 0.59 3.48 11.98
N ALA A 572 1.40 2.46 11.77
CA ALA A 572 0.96 1.18 11.21
C ALA A 572 1.25 0.05 12.21
N TYR A 573 0.43 -1.00 12.17
CA TYR A 573 0.58 -2.15 13.06
C TYR A 573 0.58 -3.46 12.28
N ASP A 574 1.45 -4.36 12.70
CA ASP A 574 1.40 -5.77 12.35
C ASP A 574 0.96 -6.58 13.57
N VAL A 575 -0.22 -7.20 13.52
CA VAL A 575 -0.81 -7.90 14.67
C VAL A 575 -0.99 -9.38 14.36
N ASP A 576 -0.35 -10.27 15.11
CA ASP A 576 -0.63 -11.71 15.02
C ASP A 576 -1.99 -12.01 15.70
N PRO A 577 -3.03 -12.45 14.95
CA PRO A 577 -4.35 -12.76 15.50
C PRO A 577 -4.42 -14.13 16.19
N GLY A 578 -3.33 -14.91 16.16
CA GLY A 578 -3.20 -16.25 16.69
C GLY A 578 -2.98 -16.29 18.20
N ILE A 579 -2.58 -17.47 18.70
CA ILE A 579 -2.26 -17.59 20.14
C ILE A 579 -0.93 -16.92 20.48
N ALA A 580 -0.08 -16.60 19.50
CA ALA A 580 1.23 -15.98 19.71
C ALA A 580 1.13 -14.61 20.42
N SER A 581 -0.01 -13.90 20.31
CA SER A 581 -0.24 -12.68 21.08
C SER A 581 -0.30 -12.92 22.61
N PHE A 582 -0.36 -14.17 23.08
CA PHE A 582 -0.28 -14.52 24.50
C PHE A 582 1.14 -14.89 24.97
N VAL A 583 2.18 -14.75 24.12
CA VAL A 583 3.56 -14.94 24.59
C VAL A 583 3.87 -13.82 25.60
N ASN A 584 4.25 -14.21 26.80
CA ASN A 584 4.56 -13.29 27.90
C ASN A 584 6.01 -12.77 27.74
N HIS A 585 6.31 -11.55 28.16
CA HIS A 585 7.66 -10.98 28.10
C HIS A 585 8.61 -11.61 29.13
N GLY A 586 8.07 -12.28 30.15
CA GLY A 586 8.84 -12.84 31.26
C GLY A 586 9.15 -11.79 32.33
N CYS A 587 9.60 -12.24 33.50
CA CYS A 587 10.00 -11.38 34.62
C CYS A 587 11.06 -12.06 35.49
N ASN A 588 11.87 -11.26 36.18
CA ASN A 588 12.92 -11.70 37.09
C ASN A 588 14.04 -12.50 36.40
N GLY A 589 14.48 -12.06 35.23
CA GLY A 589 15.56 -12.66 34.47
C GLY A 589 15.13 -13.82 33.57
N THR A 590 13.83 -13.99 33.34
CA THR A 590 13.32 -14.99 32.38
C THR A 590 13.10 -14.41 30.99
N ALA A 591 13.15 -13.09 30.84
CA ALA A 591 13.21 -12.43 29.54
C ALA A 591 14.62 -12.63 28.98
N ASN A 592 14.73 -13.26 27.82
CA ASN A 592 15.96 -13.12 27.06
C ASN A 592 16.01 -11.69 26.55
N VAL A 593 17.20 -11.11 26.50
CA VAL A 593 17.48 -9.79 25.97
C VAL A 593 18.62 -9.96 24.97
N GLY A 594 18.40 -9.50 23.75
CA GLY A 594 19.43 -9.40 22.72
C GLY A 594 19.31 -10.43 21.61
N ASP A 595 19.90 -10.08 20.46
CA ASP A 595 19.89 -10.86 19.21
C ASP A 595 20.58 -12.23 19.38
N ALA A 596 20.49 -13.08 18.36
CA ALA A 596 21.24 -14.32 18.22
C ALA A 596 22.76 -14.16 18.41
N GLU A 597 23.31 -12.95 18.31
CA GLU A 597 24.71 -12.64 18.66
C GLU A 597 24.94 -12.29 20.14
N TYR A 598 23.89 -11.86 20.87
CA TYR A 598 23.95 -11.34 22.25
C TYR A 598 23.18 -12.20 23.26
N GLN A 599 23.12 -13.52 23.01
CA GLN A 599 22.20 -14.54 23.56
C GLN A 599 22.01 -14.68 25.10
N TYR A 600 22.48 -13.78 25.96
CA TYR A 600 22.48 -14.01 27.42
C TYR A 600 22.19 -12.79 28.27
N LEU A 601 21.73 -11.68 27.68
CA LEU A 601 21.25 -10.59 28.51
C LEU A 601 19.82 -10.90 28.96
N THR A 602 19.41 -10.29 30.06
CA THR A 602 18.06 -10.29 30.61
C THR A 602 17.73 -8.85 30.98
N GLU A 603 16.47 -8.54 31.30
CA GLU A 603 16.12 -7.22 31.82
C GLU A 603 16.95 -6.88 33.08
N LEU A 604 17.41 -7.88 33.83
CA LEU A 604 18.26 -7.70 35.01
C LEU A 604 19.75 -7.54 34.70
N SER A 605 20.26 -8.21 33.65
CA SER A 605 21.69 -8.18 33.31
C SER A 605 22.06 -7.11 32.28
N TYR A 606 21.06 -6.43 31.70
CA TYR A 606 21.26 -5.29 30.80
C TYR A 606 21.82 -4.06 31.52
N THR A 607 22.97 -3.54 31.06
CA THR A 607 23.65 -2.36 31.64
C THR A 607 23.95 -1.27 30.59
N GLY A 608 23.16 -1.19 29.53
CA GLY A 608 23.38 -0.27 28.40
C GLY A 608 24.21 -0.89 27.28
N PHE A 609 23.83 -0.61 26.03
CA PHE A 609 24.64 -0.89 24.84
C PHE A 609 25.25 0.39 24.30
N ASN A 610 26.45 0.30 23.72
CA ASN A 610 26.98 1.34 22.85
C ASN A 610 26.64 0.98 21.40
N ILE A 611 25.38 1.18 20.98
CA ILE A 611 24.86 0.87 19.63
C ILE A 611 25.31 1.95 18.63
N THR A 612 26.60 2.25 18.59
CA THR A 612 27.13 3.30 17.70
C THR A 612 27.67 2.75 16.38
N ALA A 613 27.74 1.42 16.20
CA ALA A 613 28.42 0.82 15.05
C ALA A 613 27.51 0.21 13.95
N ASP A 614 26.30 -0.26 14.25
CA ASP A 614 25.47 -0.98 13.27
C ASP A 614 24.27 -0.18 12.71
N GLN A 615 23.92 0.96 13.29
CA GLN A 615 22.86 1.82 12.73
C GLN A 615 23.19 2.34 11.32
N GLU A 616 24.48 2.45 10.94
CA GLU A 616 24.86 2.87 9.58
C GLU A 616 24.57 1.80 8.51
N ARG A 617 24.53 0.49 8.85
CA ARG A 617 24.28 -0.56 7.84
C ARG A 617 22.86 -0.54 7.29
N TYR A 618 21.88 -0.12 8.08
CA TYR A 618 20.48 -0.10 7.67
C TYR A 618 20.09 1.08 6.77
N LYS A 619 21.00 2.04 6.54
CA LYS A 619 20.73 3.18 5.64
C LYS A 619 20.73 2.79 4.16
N ILE A 620 21.34 1.67 3.78
CA ILE A 620 21.36 1.23 2.38
C ILE A 620 20.07 0.50 2.07
N TYR A 621 19.30 1.03 1.10
CA TYR A 621 18.11 0.37 0.60
C TYR A 621 18.41 -1.05 0.09
N ASN A 622 17.77 -2.05 0.70
CA ASN A 622 17.93 -3.46 0.37
C ASN A 622 16.61 -4.01 -0.21
N PRO A 623 16.54 -4.25 -1.54
CA PRO A 623 15.31 -4.74 -2.18
C PRO A 623 14.98 -6.19 -1.82
N ALA A 624 15.97 -7.00 -1.41
CA ALA A 624 15.72 -8.37 -0.93
C ALA A 624 15.02 -8.34 0.43
N MET A 625 15.48 -7.46 1.32
CA MET A 625 14.86 -7.19 2.62
C MET A 625 13.48 -6.55 2.47
N ASP A 626 13.32 -5.49 1.66
CA ASP A 626 12.02 -4.81 1.47
C ASP A 626 10.97 -5.77 0.89
N ARG A 627 11.35 -6.58 -0.13
CA ARG A 627 10.48 -7.63 -0.69
C ARG A 627 10.07 -8.67 0.34
N SER A 628 11.00 -9.02 1.22
CA SER A 628 10.82 -10.10 2.18
C SER A 628 10.45 -9.60 3.57
N ARG A 629 10.21 -8.31 3.76
CA ARG A 629 10.07 -7.63 5.06
C ARG A 629 9.06 -8.33 5.97
N ARG A 630 7.94 -8.78 5.41
CA ARG A 630 6.95 -9.59 6.13
C ARG A 630 7.54 -10.91 6.62
N THR A 631 8.22 -11.64 5.77
CA THR A 631 8.91 -12.87 6.16
C THR A 631 10.06 -12.61 7.14
N VAL A 632 10.78 -11.49 7.01
CA VAL A 632 11.87 -11.09 7.92
C VAL A 632 11.31 -10.90 9.33
N SER A 633 10.20 -10.19 9.47
CA SER A 633 9.53 -10.01 10.78
C SER A 633 9.14 -11.34 11.43
N CYS A 634 8.91 -12.38 10.62
CA CYS A 634 8.63 -13.74 11.10
C CYS A 634 9.90 -14.55 11.43
N ALA A 635 11.01 -14.28 10.76
CA ALA A 635 12.21 -15.11 10.82
C ALA A 635 12.84 -15.12 12.23
N GLY A 636 12.59 -14.08 13.02
CA GLY A 636 13.00 -13.99 14.43
C GLY A 636 12.27 -14.96 15.38
N SER A 637 11.22 -15.65 14.93
CA SER A 637 10.49 -16.61 15.76
C SER A 637 11.22 -17.96 15.85
N LEU A 638 12.31 -17.99 16.60
CA LEU A 638 13.19 -19.14 16.79
C LEU A 638 13.23 -19.59 18.26
N ALA A 639 13.25 -20.90 18.47
CA ALA A 639 13.54 -21.48 19.78
C ALA A 639 15.04 -21.27 20.10
N MET A 640 15.36 -20.31 20.97
CA MET A 640 16.76 -20.00 21.34
C MET A 640 17.41 -21.06 22.25
N ARG A 641 16.64 -22.04 22.72
CA ARG A 641 17.08 -23.20 23.51
C ARG A 641 16.04 -24.31 23.41
N ASP A 642 16.37 -25.48 23.94
CA ASP A 642 15.40 -26.54 24.15
C ASP A 642 14.28 -26.04 25.11
N MET A 643 13.04 -26.35 24.78
CA MET A 643 11.86 -26.08 25.61
C MET A 643 11.16 -27.40 25.98
N GLU A 644 10.87 -27.58 27.26
CA GLU A 644 10.26 -28.81 27.77
C GLU A 644 8.73 -28.77 27.65
N GLN A 645 8.10 -29.93 27.53
CA GLN A 645 6.65 -30.05 27.62
C GLN A 645 6.12 -29.44 28.93
N GLY A 646 5.12 -28.56 28.79
CA GLY A 646 4.48 -27.88 29.90
C GLY A 646 5.21 -26.61 30.36
N GLU A 647 6.32 -26.26 29.71
CA GLU A 647 7.03 -25.01 29.94
C GLU A 647 6.27 -23.82 29.32
N GLU A 648 6.30 -22.67 30.00
CA GLU A 648 5.78 -21.40 29.49
C GLU A 648 6.79 -20.76 28.53
N VAL A 649 6.32 -20.31 27.37
CA VAL A 649 7.11 -19.60 26.36
C VAL A 649 7.13 -18.12 26.70
N PHE A 650 8.33 -17.56 26.83
CA PHE A 650 8.55 -16.14 27.03
C PHE A 650 9.22 -15.51 25.79
N ASN A 651 8.88 -14.26 25.49
CA ASN A 651 9.47 -13.50 24.38
C ASN A 651 10.75 -12.78 24.83
N ASN A 652 11.60 -12.43 23.85
CA ASN A 652 12.75 -11.54 24.00
C ASN A 652 12.43 -10.17 23.38
N TYR A 653 11.69 -9.31 24.08
CA TYR A 653 11.24 -8.03 23.49
C TYR A 653 12.36 -7.09 23.08
N MET A 654 13.54 -7.20 23.70
CA MET A 654 14.68 -6.35 23.36
C MET A 654 15.31 -6.70 22.01
N THR A 655 14.93 -7.81 21.37
CA THR A 655 15.24 -8.03 19.94
C THR A 655 14.27 -7.32 18.99
N PHE A 656 13.07 -6.98 19.45
CA PHE A 656 11.99 -6.46 18.61
C PHE A 656 11.89 -4.93 18.60
N GLU A 657 12.25 -4.24 19.69
CA GLU A 657 11.94 -2.79 19.86
C GLU A 657 13.16 -1.89 20.18
N ALA A 658 14.36 -2.45 20.27
CA ALA A 658 15.50 -1.80 20.93
C ALA A 658 16.43 -1.01 20.00
N TRP A 659 15.91 -0.26 19.03
CA TRP A 659 16.78 0.58 18.18
C TRP A 659 16.93 2.02 18.70
N ASP A 660 15.92 2.60 19.37
CA ASP A 660 15.96 4.01 19.77
C ASP A 660 15.86 4.32 21.27
N ASP A 661 15.39 3.41 22.14
CA ASP A 661 15.47 3.62 23.61
C ASP A 661 15.45 2.32 24.44
N VAL A 662 16.49 1.51 24.27
CA VAL A 662 16.66 0.22 24.97
C VAL A 662 16.69 0.39 26.49
N ASP A 663 17.23 1.51 26.95
CA ASP A 663 17.36 1.84 28.37
C ASP A 663 15.99 2.13 28.99
N GLU A 664 15.19 3.02 28.39
CA GLU A 664 13.82 3.31 28.84
C GLU A 664 12.96 2.04 28.84
N TYR A 665 13.06 1.24 27.77
CA TYR A 665 12.29 0.01 27.64
C TYR A 665 12.66 -1.03 28.70
N ALA A 666 13.96 -1.26 28.93
CA ALA A 666 14.43 -2.16 29.97
C ALA A 666 14.00 -1.70 31.37
N GLU A 667 14.00 -0.38 31.64
CA GLU A 667 13.49 0.19 32.90
C GLU A 667 11.99 0.00 33.06
N SER A 668 11.20 0.20 31.99
CA SER A 668 9.76 -0.04 31.98
C SER A 668 9.42 -1.49 32.31
N LEU A 669 10.08 -2.46 31.64
CA LEU A 669 9.89 -3.88 31.93
C LEU A 669 10.25 -4.25 33.37
N ARG A 670 11.34 -3.69 33.92
CA ARG A 670 11.70 -3.89 35.33
C ARG A 670 10.61 -3.37 36.26
N ALA A 671 10.03 -2.21 35.97
CA ALA A 671 8.95 -1.63 36.77
C ALA A 671 7.69 -2.49 36.71
N GLU A 672 7.31 -3.00 35.55
CA GLU A 672 6.17 -3.93 35.39
C GLU A 672 6.40 -5.23 36.16
N CYS A 673 7.59 -5.82 36.02
CA CYS A 673 7.95 -7.07 36.70
C CYS A 673 8.08 -6.93 38.21
N ALA A 674 8.47 -5.75 38.71
CA ALA A 674 8.47 -5.44 40.12
C ALA A 674 7.05 -5.12 40.67
N GLY A 675 6.02 -5.11 39.82
CA GLY A 675 4.67 -4.70 40.15
C GLY A 675 4.55 -3.21 40.49
N GLN A 676 5.53 -2.41 40.08
CA GLN A 676 5.55 -0.95 40.25
C GLN A 676 4.78 -0.24 39.13
N ALA A 677 4.73 -0.86 37.95
CA ALA A 677 3.91 -0.46 36.81
C ALA A 677 2.88 -1.55 36.47
N ILE A 678 1.82 -1.15 35.76
CA ILE A 678 0.81 -2.06 35.22
C ILE A 678 1.05 -2.12 33.72
N GLY A 679 1.26 -3.33 33.17
CA GLY A 679 1.43 -3.48 31.73
C GLY A 679 0.19 -3.00 30.94
N GLN A 680 0.42 -2.49 29.73
CA GLN A 680 -0.58 -1.80 28.90
C GLN A 680 -1.88 -2.60 28.70
N ILE A 681 -1.79 -3.91 28.45
CA ILE A 681 -2.96 -4.79 28.31
C ILE A 681 -3.74 -4.91 29.62
N SER A 682 -3.03 -5.05 30.75
CA SER A 682 -3.67 -5.13 32.06
C SER A 682 -4.40 -3.84 32.39
N GLU A 683 -3.80 -2.68 32.07
CA GLU A 683 -4.45 -1.39 32.21
C GLU A 683 -5.73 -1.31 31.35
N TYR A 684 -5.66 -1.72 30.09
CA TYR A 684 -6.82 -1.79 29.21
C TYR A 684 -7.93 -2.68 29.79
N GLU A 685 -7.61 -3.90 30.20
CA GLU A 685 -8.60 -4.81 30.80
C GLU A 685 -9.22 -4.26 32.10
N MET A 686 -8.40 -3.64 32.95
CA MET A 686 -8.86 -3.01 34.19
C MET A 686 -9.81 -1.84 33.88
N SER A 687 -9.47 -1.01 32.89
CA SER A 687 -10.31 0.10 32.45
C SER A 687 -11.64 -0.38 31.83
N ALA A 688 -11.61 -1.50 31.11
CA ALA A 688 -12.79 -2.11 30.50
C ALA A 688 -13.74 -2.74 31.53
N LYS A 689 -13.19 -3.24 32.65
CA LYS A 689 -13.95 -3.83 33.76
C LYS A 689 -14.56 -2.79 34.69
N GLN A 690 -14.06 -1.56 34.72
CA GLN A 690 -14.67 -0.49 35.52
C GLN A 690 -16.07 -0.16 34.96
N PRO A 691 -17.16 -0.32 35.74
CA PRO A 691 -18.48 0.09 35.30
C PRO A 691 -18.42 1.59 34.99
N ARG A 692 -18.59 1.96 33.73
CA ARG A 692 -18.66 3.37 33.32
C ARG A 692 -19.79 4.01 34.11
N GLN A 693 -19.45 4.72 35.20
CA GLN A 693 -20.29 5.79 35.67
C GLN A 693 -20.37 6.76 34.49
N LEU A 694 -21.55 6.84 33.88
CA LEU A 694 -21.84 7.80 32.82
C LEU A 694 -21.65 9.20 33.43
N LEU A 695 -20.42 9.70 33.39
CA LEU A 695 -20.15 11.10 33.66
C LEU A 695 -20.73 11.90 32.50
N PRO A 696 -21.43 13.01 32.79
CA PRO A 696 -22.03 13.84 31.76
C PRO A 696 -20.98 14.30 30.75
N VAL A 697 -21.36 14.30 29.47
CA VAL A 697 -20.57 14.53 28.25
C VAL A 697 -19.77 15.85 28.24
N HIS A 698 -19.95 16.73 29.24
CA HIS A 698 -19.18 17.97 29.37
C HIS A 698 -17.77 17.82 29.97
N ALA A 699 -17.36 16.63 30.43
CA ALA A 699 -16.03 16.41 31.01
C ALA A 699 -14.98 15.86 30.03
N SER A 700 -15.29 15.71 28.73
CA SER A 700 -14.36 15.12 27.75
C SER A 700 -13.36 16.12 27.15
N GLU A 701 -13.61 17.43 27.23
CA GLU A 701 -12.64 18.45 26.78
C GLU A 701 -11.39 18.51 27.68
N GLU A 702 -11.54 18.22 28.98
CA GLU A 702 -10.43 18.23 29.94
C GLU A 702 -9.51 17.00 29.77
N ARG A 703 -10.03 15.91 29.17
CA ARG A 703 -9.27 14.66 28.96
C ARG A 703 -8.43 14.66 27.68
N LEU A 704 -8.87 15.39 26.64
CA LEU A 704 -8.08 15.61 25.43
C LEU A 704 -6.90 16.57 25.68
N GLN A 705 -7.07 17.57 26.56
CA GLN A 705 -5.96 18.45 26.97
C GLN A 705 -4.87 17.73 27.78
N LEU A 706 -5.22 16.68 28.53
CA LEU A 706 -4.28 15.86 29.30
C LEU A 706 -3.49 14.85 28.44
N LEU A 707 -4.08 14.39 27.33
CA LEU A 707 -3.39 13.54 26.35
C LEU A 707 -2.45 14.37 25.46
N ASP A 708 -2.88 15.57 25.04
CA ASP A 708 -2.03 16.51 24.30
C ASP A 708 -0.84 17.02 25.13
N SER A 709 -1.01 17.23 26.44
CA SER A 709 0.09 17.69 27.32
C SER A 709 1.17 16.63 27.53
N ASN A 710 0.80 15.34 27.56
CA ASN A 710 1.79 14.25 27.70
C ASN A 710 2.53 14.01 26.38
N LEU A 711 1.86 14.17 25.23
CA LEU A 711 2.52 14.14 23.91
C LEU A 711 3.44 15.34 23.67
N THR A 712 3.11 16.52 24.21
CA THR A 712 4.01 17.70 24.12
C THR A 712 5.17 17.68 25.11
N GLU A 713 5.11 16.92 26.21
CA GLU A 713 6.28 16.73 27.10
C GLU A 713 7.31 15.76 26.50
N SER A 714 6.90 14.70 25.81
CA SER A 714 7.85 13.84 25.06
C SER A 714 8.52 14.57 23.88
N CYS A 715 7.83 15.50 23.20
CA CYS A 715 8.45 16.30 22.13
C CYS A 715 9.34 17.46 22.61
N ARG A 716 9.34 17.83 23.90
CA ARG A 716 10.15 18.96 24.41
C ARG A 716 11.59 18.61 24.74
N LEU A 717 11.96 17.33 24.72
CA LEU A 717 13.30 16.86 25.06
C LEU A 717 14.24 16.65 23.85
N CYS A 718 13.75 16.80 22.62
CA CYS A 718 14.61 16.98 21.44
C CYS A 718 15.17 18.41 21.42
N GLY A 719 16.30 18.62 22.09
CA GLY A 719 16.90 19.94 22.27
C GLY A 719 17.44 20.56 20.97
N VAL A 720 16.74 21.54 20.41
CA VAL A 720 17.31 22.72 19.74
C VAL A 720 16.35 23.91 19.87
N MET A 721 16.57 24.77 20.88
CA MET A 721 16.55 26.24 20.81
C MET A 721 16.44 26.82 22.23
N GLN A 722 17.57 27.31 22.74
CA GLN A 722 17.59 28.37 23.74
C GLN A 722 17.56 29.74 23.03
N ASP A 723 16.91 30.69 23.71
CA ASP A 723 16.87 32.13 23.48
C ASP A 723 15.99 32.65 22.33
N ILE A 724 14.80 33.16 22.69
CA ILE A 724 14.44 34.60 22.61
C ILE A 724 13.08 34.84 23.33
N SER A 725 13.13 35.84 24.22
CA SER A 725 12.08 36.55 25.00
C SER A 725 11.55 35.90 26.28
#